data_AF-A0A2G8JSM5-F1
#
_entry.id   AF-A0A2G8JSM5-F1
#
_cell.length_a   1.000
_cell.length_b   1.000
_cell.length_c   1.000
_cell.angle_alpha   90.00
_cell.angle_beta   90.00
_cell.angle_gamma   90.00
#
_symmetry.space_group_name_H-M   'P 1'
#
loop_
_entity.id
_entity.type
_entity.pdbx_description
1 polymer ?
#
loop_
_entity_poly.entity_id
_entity_poly.type
_entity_poly.pdbx_seq_one_letter_code
_entity_poly.pdbx_strand_id
1 'polypeptide(L)'
;MSAKGDSKNSTKRHNNVKKEPFDPGGKTGSVNDTTHAPSVERSHSQFSEQHEKVRDTVTRSQSVNSLGKETQSYEIAWTGTPDISITESPNNIPLDKPRRLVLYSSKIKNNTLLMSAALPGVRTVQYKYEGGPTGLEVILKLTKHALAGTKVESIAIIPHTKPGNILLCNNGEKKEVLTAHNVKDQQAIQKFFQSLVEMCMDSQLPTARLDFLACSALRSSDIESLAAALKTIILLIINIALREVEKESNASSIGGLYFSVEKLKSWSPRPQSLAGFERIRTVGKGAYGAAVLYRKKDDDSLVILKEINMHDLNANERQMALNEIRVLSMLDHPNIISYYDSFEEDGTLMIEMEYADGGTLAEYLSSSQGKREIEEQEILALFQQMVAGIRHIHEHKILHRDLKTANIFLTKDGIVKIGDFGISKVLSSKNPGANTVLGTPYYISPEICEGKPYNEKSDIWSLGCILYEMACLQKTFEGTNLPALVNKIMKGHFTPVKGNYTQEFKLLVQDMLQREPEYRPSANELLFARLPVMVERYMDPTTDMEEDLNNSKDSTSRKEKMRVACGDAFSVFGSDNGIVMTCGDGSSGCLGHGDWSSASRPRLIESLLSADVTALACGASHVVAVGSDGEIFAWGKNDHGQLGLGDDESEEEYELTIPEPVFIQDVKCGIDGTMFLTDVGMLLACGNNEDNKLGLNNRQGFLMAMKNMFSKTEVEGRNVPTIIKPMATFRVLDMVLGPHHSAVVVESGLVYTFGRNSEGQLGMNNTKPKENPSQVRAMSDKIVHVSYIPSV
;
A
#
# COMPACT_ATOMS: atom_id res chain seq x y z
N MET A 1 -63.66 -15.71 -21.86
CA MET A 1 -64.58 -15.16 -22.88
C MET A 1 -63.84 -15.23 -24.21
N SER A 2 -64.19 -16.11 -25.17
CA SER A 2 -65.35 -16.03 -26.09
C SER A 2 -65.37 -14.75 -26.95
N ALA A 3 -65.43 -14.77 -28.29
CA ALA A 3 -65.37 -15.87 -29.27
C ALA A 3 -65.23 -15.29 -30.71
N LYS A 4 -64.88 -16.14 -31.70
CA LYS A 4 -65.00 -15.95 -33.18
C LYS A 4 -64.07 -14.88 -33.83
N GLY A 5 -63.57 -15.05 -35.05
CA GLY A 5 -63.60 -16.22 -35.96
C GLY A 5 -62.97 -15.91 -37.33
N ASP A 6 -62.48 -16.96 -38.00
CA ASP A 6 -62.21 -17.17 -39.45
C ASP A 6 -61.37 -16.14 -40.27
N SER A 7 -60.30 -16.48 -41.00
CA SER A 7 -59.83 -17.67 -41.75
C SER A 7 -60.22 -17.74 -43.25
N LYS A 8 -59.19 -17.73 -44.14
CA LYS A 8 -59.05 -18.37 -45.49
C LYS A 8 -57.78 -17.82 -46.19
N ASN A 9 -56.72 -18.58 -46.54
CA ASN A 9 -56.49 -19.71 -47.47
C ASN A 9 -56.37 -19.38 -48.98
N SER A 10 -55.14 -19.48 -49.54
CA SER A 10 -54.75 -19.94 -50.91
C SER A 10 -53.21 -19.91 -51.07
N THR A 11 -52.44 -21.01 -51.14
CA THR A 11 -52.17 -22.02 -52.21
C THR A 11 -51.15 -21.67 -53.32
N LYS A 12 -49.93 -22.23 -53.19
CA LYS A 12 -49.08 -22.97 -54.18
C LYS A 12 -48.75 -22.40 -55.60
N ARG A 13 -47.43 -22.35 -55.91
CA ARG A 13 -46.65 -22.96 -57.05
C ARG A 13 -45.39 -22.09 -57.34
N HIS A 14 -44.14 -22.57 -57.31
CA HIS A 14 -43.40 -23.48 -58.22
C HIS A 14 -43.33 -23.06 -59.71
N ASN A 15 -42.17 -22.54 -60.17
CA ASN A 15 -41.31 -23.21 -61.17
C ASN A 15 -39.99 -22.48 -61.49
N ASN A 16 -38.99 -23.26 -61.94
CA ASN A 16 -37.66 -22.85 -62.44
C ASN A 16 -37.69 -22.27 -63.87
N VAL A 17 -36.58 -21.67 -64.35
CA VAL A 17 -35.71 -22.21 -65.45
C VAL A 17 -34.69 -21.18 -66.04
N LYS A 18 -33.38 -21.51 -65.96
CA LYS A 18 -32.22 -21.30 -66.89
C LYS A 18 -32.01 -19.92 -67.58
N LYS A 19 -30.78 -19.36 -67.75
CA LYS A 19 -29.66 -19.82 -68.63
C LYS A 19 -28.63 -18.66 -68.82
N GLU A 20 -27.34 -19.00 -68.84
CA GLU A 20 -26.19 -18.22 -69.38
C GLU A 20 -26.22 -18.19 -70.95
N PRO A 21 -25.21 -17.69 -71.75
CA PRO A 21 -23.78 -17.41 -71.45
C PRO A 21 -23.03 -16.29 -72.25
N PHE A 22 -21.69 -16.26 -72.05
CA PHE A 22 -20.56 -15.81 -72.90
C PHE A 22 -19.85 -14.45 -72.68
N ASP A 23 -18.53 -14.60 -72.41
CA ASP A 23 -17.38 -13.68 -72.52
C ASP A 23 -16.91 -13.59 -74.01
N PRO A 24 -16.06 -12.62 -74.46
CA PRO A 24 -14.61 -12.94 -74.54
C PRO A 24 -13.60 -11.75 -74.49
N GLY A 25 -12.59 -11.85 -73.61
CA GLY A 25 -11.15 -11.59 -73.89
C GLY A 25 -10.64 -10.14 -74.14
N GLY A 26 -9.34 -9.84 -73.98
CA GLY A 26 -8.21 -10.65 -73.47
C GLY A 26 -6.83 -10.05 -73.82
N LYS A 27 -5.75 -10.79 -73.47
CA LYS A 27 -4.31 -10.60 -73.86
C LYS A 27 -3.53 -9.46 -73.15
N THR A 28 -2.23 -9.58 -72.82
CA THR A 28 -1.20 -10.66 -72.95
C THR A 28 -0.09 -10.36 -71.91
N GLY A 29 0.42 -11.31 -71.12
CA GLY A 29 1.52 -12.26 -71.44
C GLY A 29 2.71 -12.01 -70.46
N SER A 30 3.77 -12.82 -70.28
CA SER A 30 4.13 -14.19 -70.71
C SER A 30 5.61 -14.45 -70.28
N VAL A 31 6.14 -15.63 -69.89
CA VAL A 31 5.60 -17.00 -69.69
C VAL A 31 6.68 -17.88 -68.97
N ASN A 32 6.28 -18.74 -67.99
CA ASN A 32 6.88 -20.05 -67.61
C ASN A 32 8.36 -20.16 -67.07
N ASP A 33 8.81 -21.21 -66.35
CA ASP A 33 8.16 -22.44 -65.83
C ASP A 33 8.96 -23.10 -64.66
N THR A 34 8.27 -23.91 -63.83
CA THR A 34 8.68 -25.16 -63.10
C THR A 34 10.08 -25.32 -62.44
N THR A 35 10.31 -26.02 -61.31
CA THR A 35 9.52 -27.05 -60.57
C THR A 35 10.09 -27.31 -59.16
N HIS A 36 9.29 -28.02 -58.34
CA HIS A 36 9.65 -28.80 -57.13
C HIS A 36 9.86 -28.09 -55.77
N ALA A 37 9.30 -28.75 -54.75
CA ALA A 37 9.32 -28.48 -53.31
C ALA A 37 10.22 -29.55 -52.61
N PRO A 38 10.33 -29.68 -51.26
CA PRO A 38 9.66 -28.95 -50.17
C PRO A 38 10.58 -28.60 -48.94
N SER A 39 9.94 -28.41 -47.77
CA SER A 39 10.43 -28.54 -46.37
C SER A 39 11.26 -27.44 -45.69
N VAL A 40 10.58 -26.76 -44.76
CA VAL A 40 10.94 -26.36 -43.38
C VAL A 40 12.31 -26.78 -42.83
N GLU A 41 13.11 -25.81 -42.35
CA GLU A 41 13.63 -25.80 -40.97
C GLU A 41 14.17 -24.43 -40.51
N ARG A 42 14.32 -24.25 -39.18
CA ARG A 42 14.90 -23.07 -38.52
C ARG A 42 16.41 -23.25 -38.34
N SER A 43 17.19 -22.16 -38.33
CA SER A 43 18.51 -22.15 -37.68
C SER A 43 18.91 -20.77 -37.13
N HIS A 44 19.66 -20.79 -36.03
CA HIS A 44 20.30 -19.64 -35.40
C HIS A 44 21.61 -19.26 -36.11
N SER A 45 22.12 -18.05 -35.85
CA SER A 45 23.55 -17.74 -36.00
C SER A 45 24.08 -16.93 -34.80
N GLN A 46 25.23 -17.36 -34.28
CA GLN A 46 26.16 -16.58 -33.45
C GLN A 46 27.38 -16.22 -34.29
N PHE A 47 28.13 -15.18 -33.91
CA PHE A 47 29.60 -14.95 -34.11
C PHE A 47 29.93 -13.56 -33.49
N SER A 48 31.07 -13.23 -32.87
CA SER A 48 32.32 -13.97 -32.58
C SER A 48 33.05 -13.33 -31.38
N GLU A 49 33.93 -14.08 -30.70
CA GLU A 49 34.94 -13.58 -29.75
C GLU A 49 36.34 -13.43 -30.41
N GLN A 50 37.28 -12.72 -29.74
CA GLN A 50 38.72 -12.99 -29.84
C GLN A 50 39.41 -12.92 -28.45
N HIS A 51 40.45 -13.73 -28.28
CA HIS A 51 41.21 -13.97 -27.04
C HIS A 51 42.57 -13.27 -27.00
N GLU A 52 43.12 -13.04 -25.80
CA GLU A 52 44.51 -13.48 -25.51
C GLU A 52 44.75 -13.91 -24.04
N LYS A 53 45.95 -14.44 -23.73
CA LYS A 53 46.26 -15.35 -22.61
C LYS A 53 47.23 -14.74 -21.57
N VAL A 54 47.19 -15.27 -20.34
CA VAL A 54 48.40 -15.65 -19.56
C VAL A 54 48.14 -16.99 -18.82
N ARG A 55 49.19 -17.79 -18.58
CA ARG A 55 49.17 -19.10 -17.86
C ARG A 55 49.75 -18.96 -16.45
N ASP A 56 49.46 -19.90 -15.55
CA ASP A 56 50.56 -20.54 -14.78
C ASP A 56 50.22 -21.94 -14.22
N THR A 57 51.16 -22.56 -13.48
CA THR A 57 51.49 -23.99 -13.58
C THR A 57 51.17 -24.85 -12.33
N VAL A 58 50.84 -26.14 -12.52
CA VAL A 58 50.51 -27.13 -11.45
C VAL A 58 51.64 -28.16 -11.25
N THR A 59 51.93 -28.55 -10.01
CA THR A 59 52.77 -29.71 -9.64
C THR A 59 52.01 -30.72 -8.77
N ARG A 60 52.46 -31.98 -8.75
CA ARG A 60 51.70 -33.16 -8.28
C ARG A 60 52.59 -34.08 -7.45
N SER A 61 52.12 -34.56 -6.31
CA SER A 61 52.78 -35.61 -5.50
C SER A 61 51.76 -36.65 -5.03
N GLN A 62 52.20 -37.89 -4.86
CA GLN A 62 51.37 -39.04 -4.45
C GLN A 62 51.87 -39.63 -3.14
N SER A 63 50.96 -40.10 -2.29
CA SER A 63 51.24 -41.09 -1.25
C SER A 63 50.00 -41.98 -1.03
N VAL A 64 50.23 -43.22 -0.59
CA VAL A 64 49.21 -44.28 -0.48
C VAL A 64 49.10 -44.73 0.97
N ASN A 65 47.88 -44.98 1.46
CA ASN A 65 47.65 -45.54 2.79
C ASN A 65 46.85 -46.85 2.77
N SER A 66 46.92 -47.60 3.87
CA SER A 66 46.94 -49.07 3.93
C SER A 66 45.59 -49.82 3.78
N LEU A 67 44.56 -49.20 3.19
CA LEU A 67 43.27 -49.84 2.90
C LEU A 67 42.85 -49.53 1.46
N GLY A 68 43.26 -50.40 0.52
CA GLY A 68 43.21 -50.15 -0.92
C GLY A 68 41.82 -49.92 -1.52
N LYS A 69 41.33 -48.68 -1.46
CA LYS A 69 40.22 -48.15 -2.25
C LYS A 69 40.57 -46.74 -2.72
N GLU A 70 40.43 -46.48 -4.01
CA GLU A 70 40.62 -45.16 -4.59
C GLU A 70 39.43 -44.26 -4.25
N THR A 71 39.70 -43.04 -3.78
CA THR A 71 38.74 -41.93 -3.70
C THR A 71 39.44 -40.64 -4.09
N GLN A 72 38.89 -39.90 -5.04
CA GLN A 72 39.42 -38.61 -5.44
C GLN A 72 39.09 -37.55 -4.38
N SER A 73 40.11 -36.82 -3.93
CA SER A 73 39.97 -35.62 -3.10
C SER A 73 40.79 -34.50 -3.74
N TYR A 74 40.26 -33.28 -3.66
CA TYR A 74 40.93 -32.05 -4.09
C TYR A 74 41.21 -31.21 -2.84
N GLU A 75 42.48 -31.07 -2.45
CA GLU A 75 42.93 -30.06 -1.50
C GLU A 75 43.70 -28.97 -2.25
N ILE A 76 43.36 -27.71 -1.98
CA ILE A 76 44.16 -26.55 -2.37
C ILE A 76 44.59 -25.87 -1.06
N ALA A 77 45.87 -25.98 -0.73
CA ALA A 77 46.46 -25.25 0.38
C ALA A 77 46.84 -23.83 -0.06
N TRP A 78 46.31 -22.82 0.63
CA TRP A 78 46.80 -21.44 0.52
C TRP A 78 47.77 -21.12 1.65
N THR A 79 48.97 -20.66 1.29
CA THR A 79 50.01 -20.25 2.24
C THR A 79 50.07 -18.73 2.39
N GLY A 80 50.03 -18.23 3.63
CA GLY A 80 50.47 -16.88 3.98
C GLY A 80 49.36 -15.85 4.22
N THR A 81 49.08 -15.61 5.51
CA THR A 81 48.29 -14.48 6.04
C THR A 81 49.01 -13.14 5.87
N PRO A 82 48.28 -12.01 5.80
CA PRO A 82 48.19 -11.21 7.04
C PRO A 82 46.84 -10.52 7.32
N ASP A 83 46.70 -10.12 8.58
CA ASP A 83 45.86 -9.05 9.16
C ASP A 83 44.33 -9.03 9.01
N ILE A 84 43.72 -9.26 10.18
CA ILE A 84 42.33 -9.17 10.57
C ILE A 84 41.77 -7.75 10.35
N SER A 85 40.77 -7.61 9.47
CA SER A 85 39.79 -6.53 9.54
C SER A 85 38.52 -6.89 8.75
N ILE A 86 37.46 -6.09 8.91
CA ILE A 86 36.11 -6.23 8.34
C ILE A 86 35.21 -7.24 9.11
N THR A 87 34.51 -6.71 10.11
CA THR A 87 33.19 -7.23 10.54
C THR A 87 32.11 -6.61 9.65
N GLU A 88 31.39 -7.42 8.89
CA GLU A 88 30.30 -6.95 8.03
C GLU A 88 29.05 -6.58 8.87
N SER A 89 28.43 -5.44 8.58
CA SER A 89 27.19 -5.00 9.23
C SER A 89 25.95 -5.66 8.58
N PRO A 90 24.99 -6.20 9.34
CA PRO A 90 24.05 -7.20 8.84
C PRO A 90 22.77 -6.65 8.17
N ASN A 91 22.82 -5.52 7.44
CA ASN A 91 21.61 -4.85 6.93
C ASN A 91 21.35 -4.92 5.41
N ASN A 92 22.26 -5.47 4.60
CA ASN A 92 22.04 -5.68 3.16
C ASN A 92 21.28 -6.98 2.86
N ILE A 93 19.95 -6.97 3.07
CA ILE A 93 19.04 -8.04 2.62
C ILE A 93 17.85 -7.40 1.89
N PRO A 94 17.51 -7.83 0.63
CA PRO A 94 16.43 -7.25 -0.17
C PRO A 94 15.04 -7.28 0.49
N LEU A 95 14.20 -6.30 0.18
CA LEU A 95 12.85 -6.10 0.77
C LEU A 95 11.87 -7.27 0.61
N ASP A 96 12.05 -8.13 -0.40
CA ASP A 96 11.17 -9.29 -0.68
C ASP A 96 11.43 -10.50 0.26
N LYS A 97 12.39 -10.39 1.18
CA LYS A 97 12.71 -11.46 2.15
C LYS A 97 12.13 -11.16 3.54
N PRO A 98 11.39 -12.11 4.15
CA PRO A 98 10.79 -11.91 5.47
C PRO A 98 11.88 -11.71 6.52
N ARG A 99 11.85 -10.58 7.23
CA ARG A 99 12.74 -10.32 8.38
C ARG A 99 12.22 -10.93 9.67
N ARG A 100 10.91 -11.20 9.78
CA ARG A 100 10.27 -11.73 11.00
C ARG A 100 9.26 -12.82 10.68
N LEU A 101 8.99 -13.68 11.65
CA LEU A 101 8.05 -14.80 11.55
C LEU A 101 7.09 -14.82 12.73
N VAL A 102 5.82 -15.12 12.48
CA VAL A 102 4.81 -15.45 13.50
C VAL A 102 4.33 -16.88 13.28
N LEU A 103 4.52 -17.75 14.27
CA LEU A 103 3.91 -19.08 14.32
C LEU A 103 2.68 -19.04 15.23
N TYR A 104 1.50 -19.43 14.75
CA TYR A 104 0.29 -19.44 15.58
C TYR A 104 -0.50 -20.74 15.49
N SER A 105 -1.08 -21.15 16.61
CA SER A 105 -1.81 -22.41 16.74
C SER A 105 -3.15 -22.36 16.00
N SER A 106 -3.58 -23.47 15.39
CA SER A 106 -4.94 -23.64 14.84
C SER A 106 -6.05 -23.65 15.89
N LYS A 107 -5.73 -23.48 17.19
CA LYS A 107 -6.71 -23.20 18.25
C LYS A 107 -6.88 -21.69 18.53
N ILE A 108 -6.02 -20.84 17.97
CA ILE A 108 -6.26 -19.39 17.93
C ILE A 108 -7.37 -19.15 16.90
N LYS A 109 -8.49 -18.61 17.39
CA LYS A 109 -9.58 -18.13 16.54
C LYS A 109 -9.32 -16.68 16.10
N ASN A 110 -10.18 -16.15 15.23
CA ASN A 110 -10.15 -14.76 14.77
C ASN A 110 -8.78 -14.40 14.16
N ASN A 111 -8.23 -15.31 13.36
CA ASN A 111 -6.92 -15.15 12.74
C ASN A 111 -6.94 -14.20 11.54
N THR A 112 -8.08 -13.92 10.91
CA THR A 112 -8.19 -12.96 9.78
C THR A 112 -7.65 -11.58 10.17
N LEU A 113 -8.08 -11.05 11.32
CA LEU A 113 -7.61 -9.78 11.87
C LEU A 113 -6.11 -9.83 12.24
N LEU A 114 -5.63 -10.98 12.70
CA LEU A 114 -4.20 -11.20 12.97
C LEU A 114 -3.35 -11.24 11.70
N MET A 115 -3.89 -11.68 10.57
CA MET A 115 -3.21 -11.62 9.27
C MET A 115 -3.24 -10.20 8.69
N SER A 116 -4.36 -9.48 8.78
CA SER A 116 -4.48 -8.10 8.25
C SER A 116 -3.78 -7.04 9.11
N ALA A 117 -3.45 -7.38 10.37
CA ALA A 117 -2.61 -6.56 11.24
C ALA A 117 -1.11 -6.84 11.12
N ALA A 118 -0.67 -7.89 10.42
CA ALA A 118 0.76 -8.21 10.31
C ALA A 118 1.52 -7.11 9.57
N LEU A 119 2.68 -6.70 10.10
CA LEU A 119 3.50 -5.63 9.49
C LEU A 119 4.22 -6.11 8.22
N PRO A 120 4.60 -5.19 7.30
CA PRO A 120 5.47 -5.50 6.17
C PRO A 120 6.75 -6.24 6.62
N GLY A 121 7.15 -7.27 5.87
CA GLY A 121 8.29 -8.13 6.20
C GLY A 121 8.04 -9.18 7.31
N VAL A 122 6.84 -9.24 7.88
CA VAL A 122 6.42 -10.29 8.83
C VAL A 122 5.71 -11.42 8.07
N ARG A 123 6.23 -12.65 8.16
CA ARG A 123 5.58 -13.84 7.60
C ARG A 123 4.79 -14.59 8.66
N THR A 124 3.54 -14.93 8.37
CA THR A 124 2.63 -15.61 9.31
C THR A 124 2.41 -17.07 8.90
N VAL A 125 2.47 -18.00 9.85
CA VAL A 125 2.28 -19.45 9.62
C VAL A 125 1.36 -20.03 10.68
N GLN A 126 0.21 -20.56 10.24
CA GLN A 126 -0.66 -21.35 11.12
C GLN A 126 -0.20 -22.81 11.14
N TYR A 127 -0.08 -23.41 12.32
CA TYR A 127 0.19 -24.83 12.48
C TYR A 127 -1.00 -25.56 13.13
N LYS A 128 -1.23 -26.82 12.75
CA LYS A 128 -2.29 -27.65 13.36
C LYS A 128 -1.90 -28.02 14.79
N TYR A 129 -2.77 -27.70 15.75
CA TYR A 129 -2.59 -28.09 17.14
C TYR A 129 -2.70 -29.61 17.35
N GLU A 130 -3.60 -30.26 16.61
CA GLU A 130 -3.77 -31.72 16.63
C GLU A 130 -2.99 -32.32 15.45
N GLY A 131 -1.76 -32.77 15.74
CA GLY A 131 -0.76 -33.11 14.72
C GLY A 131 -0.44 -34.60 14.57
N GLY A 132 -0.93 -35.45 15.47
CA GLY A 132 -0.45 -36.84 15.58
C GLY A 132 0.99 -36.91 16.14
N PRO A 133 1.62 -38.10 16.16
CA PRO A 133 2.82 -38.35 16.97
C PRO A 133 4.06 -37.50 16.63
N THR A 134 4.07 -36.81 15.49
CA THR A 134 5.19 -35.97 15.01
C THR A 134 4.91 -34.45 15.09
N GLY A 135 3.97 -34.02 15.94
CA GLY A 135 3.46 -32.63 15.98
C GLY A 135 4.52 -31.50 15.95
N LEU A 136 5.60 -31.61 16.73
CA LEU A 136 6.68 -30.61 16.74
C LEU A 136 7.50 -30.60 15.43
N GLU A 137 7.73 -31.76 14.81
CA GLU A 137 8.43 -31.87 13.53
C GLU A 137 7.60 -31.26 12.38
N VAL A 138 6.27 -31.40 12.44
CA VAL A 138 5.36 -30.76 11.49
C VAL A 138 5.46 -29.25 11.56
N ILE A 139 5.54 -28.66 12.76
CA ILE A 139 5.75 -27.22 12.95
C ILE A 139 7.08 -26.77 12.32
N LEU A 140 8.18 -27.49 12.57
CA LEU A 140 9.48 -27.19 11.95
C LEU A 140 9.43 -27.27 10.42
N LYS A 141 8.80 -28.30 9.86
CA LYS A 141 8.69 -28.51 8.41
C LYS A 141 7.87 -27.40 7.74
N LEU A 142 6.74 -27.01 8.34
CA LEU A 142 5.91 -25.88 7.87
C LEU A 142 6.70 -24.57 7.90
N THR A 143 7.42 -24.32 9.00
CA THR A 143 8.24 -23.11 9.18
C THR A 143 9.34 -23.01 8.12
N LYS A 144 10.11 -24.10 7.93
CA LYS A 144 11.17 -24.18 6.92
C LYS A 144 10.64 -23.96 5.50
N HIS A 145 9.46 -24.48 5.19
CA HIS A 145 8.81 -24.29 3.89
C HIS A 145 8.37 -22.83 3.69
N ALA A 146 7.72 -22.23 4.67
CA ALA A 146 7.23 -20.85 4.59
C ALA A 146 8.34 -19.81 4.41
N LEU A 147 9.53 -20.05 4.97
CA LEU A 147 10.69 -19.17 4.83
C LEU A 147 11.52 -19.43 3.56
N ALA A 148 11.26 -20.52 2.82
CA ALA A 148 11.96 -20.88 1.58
C ALA A 148 13.51 -20.86 1.68
N GLY A 149 14.07 -21.19 2.84
CA GLY A 149 15.51 -21.16 3.11
C GLY A 149 16.07 -19.82 3.60
N THR A 150 15.24 -18.78 3.73
CA THR A 150 15.59 -17.51 4.37
C THR A 150 15.64 -17.68 5.89
N LYS A 151 16.58 -17.00 6.55
CA LYS A 151 16.64 -16.89 8.02
C LYS A 151 16.05 -15.55 8.46
N VAL A 152 15.32 -15.54 9.58
CA VAL A 152 14.68 -14.35 10.15
C VAL A 152 15.42 -13.80 11.36
N GLU A 153 15.29 -12.50 11.61
CA GLU A 153 15.76 -11.81 12.82
C GLU A 153 15.02 -12.32 14.06
N SER A 154 13.70 -12.46 13.96
CA SER A 154 12.86 -12.80 15.12
C SER A 154 11.70 -13.73 14.80
N ILE A 155 11.33 -14.55 15.79
CA ILE A 155 10.18 -15.44 15.73
C ILE A 155 9.26 -15.14 16.91
N ALA A 156 7.99 -14.84 16.64
CA ALA A 156 6.93 -14.88 17.64
C ALA A 156 6.18 -16.22 17.58
N ILE A 157 5.79 -16.75 18.74
CA ILE A 157 4.89 -17.90 18.88
C ILE A 157 3.62 -17.46 19.61
N ILE A 158 2.46 -17.78 19.04
CA ILE A 158 1.13 -17.60 19.63
C ILE A 158 0.55 -18.99 19.91
N PRO A 159 0.84 -19.57 21.09
CA PRO A 159 0.48 -20.95 21.40
C PRO A 159 -0.98 -21.09 21.84
N HIS A 160 -1.49 -22.32 21.88
CA HIS A 160 -2.72 -22.56 22.60
C HIS A 160 -2.46 -22.48 24.11
N THR A 161 -3.24 -21.69 24.84
CA THR A 161 -3.09 -21.54 26.30
C THR A 161 -4.27 -22.13 27.06
N LYS A 162 -4.00 -22.72 28.22
CA LYS A 162 -4.99 -23.07 29.25
C LYS A 162 -4.50 -22.56 30.61
N PRO A 163 -5.37 -22.38 31.62
CA PRO A 163 -4.94 -21.92 32.94
C PRO A 163 -3.70 -22.66 33.46
N GLY A 164 -2.64 -21.90 33.74
CA GLY A 164 -1.33 -22.39 34.19
C GLY A 164 -0.45 -23.10 33.14
N ASN A 165 -0.82 -23.14 31.85
CA ASN A 165 -0.16 -23.99 30.85
C ASN A 165 -0.11 -23.37 29.44
N ILE A 166 1.09 -23.31 28.85
CA ILE A 166 1.29 -23.16 27.40
C ILE A 166 1.26 -24.55 26.76
N LEU A 167 0.55 -24.71 25.64
CA LEU A 167 0.40 -25.95 24.90
C LEU A 167 0.82 -25.72 23.45
N LEU A 168 1.97 -26.31 23.04
CA LEU A 168 2.48 -26.18 21.67
C LEU A 168 1.66 -27.04 20.71
N CYS A 169 1.57 -28.34 20.95
CA CYS A 169 0.75 -29.25 20.16
C CYS A 169 0.25 -30.45 20.98
N ASN A 170 -0.73 -31.16 20.45
CA ASN A 170 -1.20 -32.45 20.92
C ASN A 170 -0.74 -33.55 19.95
N ASN A 171 0.09 -34.47 20.43
CA ASN A 171 0.68 -35.53 19.61
C ASN A 171 -0.17 -36.82 19.57
N GLY A 172 -1.31 -36.85 20.28
CA GLY A 172 -2.24 -37.98 20.34
C GLY A 172 -2.13 -38.76 21.64
N GLU A 173 -0.92 -39.04 22.11
CA GLU A 173 -0.66 -39.72 23.39
C GLU A 173 -0.38 -38.73 24.53
N LYS A 174 0.26 -37.59 24.21
CA LYS A 174 0.68 -36.56 25.16
C LYS A 174 0.47 -35.16 24.58
N LYS A 175 0.22 -34.19 25.47
CA LYS A 175 0.24 -32.77 25.14
C LYS A 175 1.64 -32.23 25.39
N GLU A 176 2.21 -31.52 24.42
CA GLU A 176 3.48 -30.82 24.58
C GLU A 176 3.25 -29.54 25.37
N VAL A 177 3.28 -29.69 26.69
CA VAL A 177 3.15 -28.58 27.65
C VAL A 177 4.50 -27.89 27.80
N LEU A 178 4.55 -26.59 27.55
CA LEU A 178 5.78 -25.81 27.69
C LEU A 178 5.87 -25.24 29.11
N THR A 179 6.77 -25.82 29.91
CA THR A 179 7.11 -25.39 31.27
C THR A 179 8.62 -25.39 31.48
N ALA A 180 9.13 -24.64 32.45
CA ALA A 180 10.56 -24.60 32.76
C ALA A 180 11.18 -25.98 33.04
N HIS A 181 10.41 -26.88 33.65
CA HIS A 181 10.77 -28.28 33.90
C HIS A 181 10.82 -29.09 32.60
N ASN A 182 9.77 -29.02 31.77
CA ASN A 182 9.72 -29.76 30.51
C ASN A 182 10.80 -29.30 29.51
N VAL A 183 11.14 -28.00 29.50
CA VAL A 183 12.26 -27.47 28.72
C VAL A 183 13.60 -28.07 29.15
N LYS A 184 13.81 -28.34 30.45
CA LYS A 184 15.05 -28.94 30.98
C LYS A 184 15.14 -30.46 30.79
N ASP A 185 14.01 -31.15 30.88
CA ASP A 185 14.00 -32.62 31.01
C ASP A 185 13.44 -33.37 29.79
N GLN A 186 12.76 -32.69 28.85
CA GLN A 186 12.20 -33.33 27.65
C GLN A 186 13.01 -33.00 26.40
N GLN A 187 13.90 -33.92 26.01
CA GLN A 187 14.80 -33.77 24.86
C GLN A 187 14.10 -33.40 23.54
N ALA A 188 12.83 -33.79 23.35
CA ALA A 188 12.03 -33.42 22.18
C ALA A 188 11.78 -31.91 22.08
N ILE A 189 11.46 -31.25 23.22
CA ILE A 189 11.24 -29.80 23.28
C ILE A 189 12.57 -29.05 23.07
N GLN A 190 13.67 -29.57 23.64
CA GLN A 190 15.01 -29.00 23.45
C GLN A 190 15.43 -29.01 21.97
N LYS A 191 15.37 -30.18 21.35
CA LYS A 191 15.66 -30.37 19.92
C LYS A 191 14.76 -29.49 19.05
N PHE A 192 13.46 -29.39 19.37
CA PHE A 192 12.55 -28.52 18.64
C PHE A 192 13.03 -27.06 18.62
N PHE A 193 13.31 -26.45 19.78
CA PHE A 193 13.75 -25.05 19.81
C PHE A 193 15.15 -24.84 19.25
N GLN A 194 16.08 -25.77 19.49
CA GLN A 194 17.43 -25.72 18.90
C GLN A 194 17.36 -25.77 17.38
N SER A 195 16.64 -26.74 16.80
CA SER A 195 16.47 -26.84 15.35
C SER A 195 15.65 -25.69 14.75
N LEU A 196 14.69 -25.10 15.50
CA LEU A 196 13.98 -23.90 15.06
C LEU A 196 14.94 -22.71 14.88
N VAL A 197 15.81 -22.46 15.87
CA VAL A 197 16.81 -21.40 15.79
C VAL A 197 17.87 -21.68 14.72
N GLU A 198 18.44 -22.89 14.72
CA GLU A 198 19.47 -23.31 13.78
C GLU A 198 19.01 -23.22 12.32
N MET A 199 17.80 -23.69 12.00
CA MET A 199 17.29 -23.71 10.63
C MET A 199 16.67 -22.38 10.19
N CYS A 200 16.01 -21.65 11.08
CA CYS A 200 15.09 -20.57 10.69
C CYS A 200 15.52 -19.18 11.17
N MET A 201 16.46 -19.05 12.10
CA MET A 201 16.89 -17.75 12.62
C MET A 201 18.34 -17.40 12.23
N ASP A 202 18.60 -16.10 12.10
CA ASP A 202 19.96 -15.57 12.07
C ASP A 202 20.40 -15.22 13.50
N SER A 203 20.94 -16.22 14.20
CA SER A 203 21.34 -16.12 15.61
C SER A 203 22.62 -15.31 15.84
N GLN A 204 23.28 -14.81 14.79
CA GLN A 204 24.44 -13.92 14.93
C GLN A 204 24.03 -12.46 15.12
N LEU A 205 22.76 -12.10 14.84
CA LEU A 205 22.26 -10.74 15.01
C LEU A 205 22.12 -10.41 16.51
N PRO A 206 22.61 -9.24 16.99
CA PRO A 206 22.46 -8.84 18.38
C PRO A 206 20.99 -8.59 18.79
N THR A 207 20.10 -8.44 17.80
CA THR A 207 18.65 -8.26 17.99
C THR A 207 17.85 -9.57 17.97
N ALA A 208 18.50 -10.72 17.71
CA ALA A 208 17.85 -12.02 17.51
C ALA A 208 17.08 -12.49 18.74
N ARG A 209 15.80 -12.82 18.55
CA ARG A 209 14.85 -13.11 19.65
C ARG A 209 13.76 -14.11 19.32
N LEU A 210 13.34 -14.85 20.34
CA LEU A 210 12.17 -15.72 20.33
C LEU A 210 11.14 -15.20 21.33
N ASP A 211 10.03 -14.69 20.83
CA ASP A 211 8.97 -14.08 21.63
C ASP A 211 7.74 -14.99 21.72
N PHE A 212 7.02 -14.96 22.85
CA PHE A 212 5.74 -15.63 23.02
C PHE A 212 4.66 -14.59 23.30
N LEU A 213 3.57 -14.60 22.54
CA LEU A 213 2.49 -13.61 22.63
C LEU A 213 1.20 -14.25 23.15
N ALA A 214 0.27 -13.41 23.64
CA ALA A 214 -1.04 -13.82 24.14
C ALA A 214 -1.00 -14.90 25.26
N CYS A 215 0.05 -14.92 26.08
CA CYS A 215 0.28 -15.95 27.09
C CYS A 215 -0.45 -15.70 28.44
N SER A 216 -1.66 -15.13 28.36
CA SER A 216 -2.46 -14.61 29.50
C SER A 216 -2.96 -15.65 30.50
N ALA A 217 -2.66 -16.93 30.28
CA ALA A 217 -3.01 -18.01 31.19
C ALA A 217 -1.88 -18.40 32.15
N LEU A 218 -0.66 -17.84 32.02
CA LEU A 218 0.47 -18.09 32.91
C LEU A 218 0.49 -17.12 34.11
N ARG A 219 1.20 -17.51 35.17
CA ARG A 219 1.58 -16.61 36.28
C ARG A 219 2.98 -16.03 36.01
N SER A 220 3.29 -14.86 36.55
CA SER A 220 4.59 -14.20 36.35
C SER A 220 5.79 -15.07 36.76
N SER A 221 5.66 -15.85 37.85
CA SER A 221 6.68 -16.82 38.29
C SER A 221 6.99 -17.92 37.26
N ASP A 222 5.96 -18.34 36.53
CA ASP A 222 6.06 -19.42 35.55
C ASP A 222 6.71 -18.89 34.25
N ILE A 223 6.57 -17.59 33.98
CA ILE A 223 7.20 -16.88 32.87
C ILE A 223 8.69 -16.69 33.09
N GLU A 224 9.11 -16.14 34.23
CA GLU A 224 10.54 -15.90 34.52
C GLU A 224 11.33 -17.21 34.46
N SER A 225 10.79 -18.27 35.07
CA SER A 225 11.41 -19.60 35.08
C SER A 225 11.42 -20.25 33.69
N LEU A 226 10.37 -20.08 32.87
CA LEU A 226 10.31 -20.63 31.51
C LEU A 226 11.25 -19.86 30.55
N ALA A 227 11.24 -18.53 30.59
CA ALA A 227 12.12 -17.69 29.77
C ALA A 227 13.60 -17.96 30.10
N ALA A 228 13.95 -18.11 31.38
CA ALA A 228 15.29 -18.51 31.79
C ALA A 228 15.66 -19.91 31.26
N ALA A 229 14.75 -20.89 31.36
CA ALA A 229 14.99 -22.24 30.84
C ALA A 229 15.21 -22.26 29.32
N LEU A 230 14.39 -21.54 28.55
CA LEU A 230 14.57 -21.44 27.09
C LEU A 230 15.88 -20.73 26.74
N LYS A 231 16.20 -19.61 27.43
CA LYS A 231 17.44 -18.86 27.22
C LYS A 231 18.69 -19.72 27.44
N THR A 232 18.68 -20.65 28.40
CA THR A 232 19.81 -21.58 28.59
C THR A 232 20.02 -22.59 27.47
N ILE A 233 19.03 -22.83 26.61
CA ILE A 233 19.06 -23.86 25.57
C ILE A 233 19.33 -23.30 24.17
N ILE A 234 18.81 -22.10 23.87
CA ILE A 234 18.96 -21.46 22.56
C ILE A 234 19.77 -20.15 22.57
N LEU A 235 20.17 -19.64 23.74
CA LEU A 235 21.08 -18.49 23.90
C LEU A 235 20.60 -17.16 23.28
N LEU A 236 19.31 -17.03 22.95
CA LEU A 236 18.70 -15.81 22.42
C LEU A 236 18.02 -14.94 23.49
N ILE A 237 17.59 -13.75 23.09
CA ILE A 237 16.61 -12.95 23.84
C ILE A 237 15.26 -13.69 23.83
N ILE A 238 14.65 -13.87 25.00
CA ILE A 238 13.35 -14.52 25.17
C ILE A 238 12.40 -13.57 25.88
N ASN A 239 11.25 -13.28 25.28
CA ASN A 239 10.16 -12.54 25.95
C ASN A 239 8.86 -13.35 25.94
N ILE A 240 8.01 -13.15 26.95
CA ILE A 240 6.69 -13.81 27.06
C ILE A 240 5.66 -12.77 27.52
N ALA A 241 4.79 -12.33 26.63
CA ALA A 241 3.79 -11.30 26.88
C ALA A 241 2.53 -11.87 27.53
N LEU A 242 2.12 -11.29 28.67
CA LEU A 242 0.98 -11.72 29.48
C LEU A 242 -0.38 -11.25 29.00
N ARG A 243 -0.46 -10.20 28.17
CA ARG A 243 -1.75 -9.66 27.70
C ARG A 243 -1.98 -10.04 26.23
N GLU A 244 -3.19 -9.76 25.75
CA GLU A 244 -3.43 -9.55 24.31
C GLU A 244 -2.42 -8.52 23.79
N VAL A 245 -2.07 -8.58 22.50
CA VAL A 245 -1.02 -7.77 21.86
C VAL A 245 -1.07 -6.33 22.40
N GLU A 246 -0.02 -5.95 23.15
CA GLU A 246 -0.18 -5.16 24.38
C GLU A 246 -0.96 -3.85 24.18
N LYS A 247 -2.16 -3.77 24.78
CA LYS A 247 -3.13 -2.65 24.66
C LYS A 247 -2.70 -1.33 25.32
N GLU A 248 -1.41 -1.10 25.50
CA GLU A 248 -0.87 0.15 26.04
C GLU A 248 -0.13 0.90 24.93
N SER A 249 -0.42 2.20 24.82
CA SER A 249 -0.01 3.10 23.74
C SER A 249 1.46 3.53 23.81
N ASN A 250 2.37 2.58 24.05
CA ASN A 250 3.81 2.77 24.01
C ASN A 250 4.37 2.03 22.79
N ALA A 251 5.14 2.73 21.95
CA ALA A 251 5.79 2.19 20.75
C ALA A 251 6.94 1.17 21.04
N SER A 252 6.91 0.54 22.21
CA SER A 252 7.93 -0.38 22.76
C SER A 252 7.34 -1.75 23.15
N SER A 253 6.06 -2.02 22.85
CA SER A 253 5.46 -3.33 23.09
C SER A 253 6.07 -4.40 22.18
N ILE A 254 6.27 -5.60 22.71
CA ILE A 254 6.85 -6.72 21.94
C ILE A 254 5.93 -7.09 20.76
N GLY A 255 4.62 -6.91 20.96
CA GLY A 255 3.60 -7.08 19.92
C GLY A 255 3.78 -6.15 18.71
N GLY A 256 4.19 -4.90 18.94
CA GLY A 256 4.42 -3.89 17.89
C GLY A 256 5.57 -4.22 16.94
N LEU A 257 6.41 -5.22 17.24
CA LEU A 257 7.44 -5.73 16.32
C LEU A 257 6.87 -6.59 15.18
N TYR A 258 5.66 -7.14 15.38
CA TYR A 258 5.03 -8.12 14.51
C TYR A 258 3.69 -7.62 13.92
N PHE A 259 2.98 -6.74 14.63
CA PHE A 259 1.63 -6.30 14.26
C PHE A 259 1.39 -4.81 14.45
N SER A 260 0.48 -4.26 13.64
CA SER A 260 -0.18 -2.99 13.92
C SER A 260 -1.04 -3.13 15.18
N VAL A 261 -0.63 -2.45 16.24
CA VAL A 261 -1.33 -2.44 17.54
C VAL A 261 -2.73 -1.82 17.40
N GLU A 262 -2.90 -0.84 16.49
CA GLU A 262 -4.21 -0.22 16.24
C GLU A 262 -5.23 -1.22 15.71
N LYS A 263 -4.84 -2.06 14.73
CA LYS A 263 -5.70 -3.10 14.13
C LYS A 263 -6.02 -4.25 15.09
N LEU A 264 -5.30 -4.39 16.21
CA LEU A 264 -5.50 -5.46 17.20
C LEU A 264 -6.15 -4.99 18.52
N LYS A 265 -6.64 -3.75 18.62
CA LYS A 265 -7.32 -3.24 19.83
C LYS A 265 -8.51 -4.12 20.26
N SER A 266 -9.29 -4.61 19.30
CA SER A 266 -10.43 -5.53 19.49
C SER A 266 -10.04 -7.02 19.49
N TRP A 267 -8.81 -7.36 19.08
CA TRP A 267 -8.44 -8.76 18.87
C TRP A 267 -8.29 -9.53 20.18
N SER A 268 -9.02 -10.63 20.31
CA SER A 268 -8.88 -11.59 21.40
C SER A 268 -8.47 -12.98 20.88
N PRO A 269 -7.58 -13.71 21.56
CA PRO A 269 -7.28 -15.11 21.24
C PRO A 269 -8.41 -16.08 21.67
N ARG A 270 -9.50 -15.56 22.26
CA ARG A 270 -10.66 -16.34 22.72
C ARG A 270 -11.75 -16.33 21.64
N PRO A 271 -12.61 -17.36 21.57
CA PRO A 271 -13.82 -17.27 20.77
C PRO A 271 -14.70 -16.12 21.28
N GLN A 272 -15.04 -15.19 20.40
CA GLN A 272 -16.17 -14.29 20.63
C GLN A 272 -17.48 -15.10 20.66
N SER A 273 -18.48 -14.63 21.39
CA SER A 273 -19.81 -15.25 21.48
C SER A 273 -20.86 -14.20 21.79
N LEU A 274 -22.12 -14.50 21.47
CA LEU A 274 -23.27 -13.61 21.67
C LEU A 274 -23.49 -13.23 23.14
N ALA A 275 -22.96 -14.03 24.08
CA ALA A 275 -22.97 -13.74 25.51
C ALA A 275 -22.30 -12.39 25.87
N GLY A 276 -21.33 -11.94 25.07
CA GLY A 276 -20.66 -10.63 25.21
C GLY A 276 -21.51 -9.43 24.79
N PHE A 277 -22.67 -9.65 24.19
CA PHE A 277 -23.52 -8.59 23.63
C PHE A 277 -24.90 -8.52 24.29
N GLU A 278 -25.52 -7.36 24.27
CA GLU A 278 -26.93 -7.10 24.62
C GLU A 278 -27.70 -6.72 23.36
N ARG A 279 -28.75 -7.48 23.02
CA ARG A 279 -29.54 -7.26 21.80
C ARG A 279 -30.49 -6.08 21.99
N ILE A 280 -30.37 -5.04 21.15
CA ILE A 280 -31.24 -3.86 21.21
C ILE A 280 -32.44 -4.02 20.25
N ARG A 281 -32.19 -3.98 18.93
CA ARG A 281 -33.25 -3.98 17.91
C ARG A 281 -32.76 -4.47 16.56
N THR A 282 -33.63 -5.11 15.78
CA THR A 282 -33.36 -5.35 14.36
C THR A 282 -33.42 -4.01 13.60
N VAL A 283 -32.39 -3.70 12.81
CA VAL A 283 -32.31 -2.48 12.00
C VAL A 283 -32.61 -2.75 10.53
N GLY A 284 -32.34 -3.96 10.03
CA GLY A 284 -32.62 -4.34 8.64
C GLY A 284 -32.84 -5.85 8.47
N LYS A 285 -33.47 -6.24 7.36
CA LYS A 285 -33.61 -7.63 6.93
C LYS A 285 -33.24 -7.75 5.45
N GLY A 286 -32.22 -8.53 5.15
CA GLY A 286 -31.77 -8.84 3.80
C GLY A 286 -32.29 -10.17 3.29
N ALA A 287 -31.82 -10.59 2.11
CA ALA A 287 -32.21 -11.87 1.51
C ALA A 287 -31.65 -13.11 2.26
N TYR A 288 -30.51 -12.95 2.96
CA TYR A 288 -29.75 -14.04 3.58
C TYR A 288 -29.64 -13.93 5.11
N GLY A 289 -30.26 -12.91 5.72
CA GLY A 289 -30.03 -12.61 7.14
C GLY A 289 -30.66 -11.32 7.64
N ALA A 290 -30.44 -11.01 8.92
CA ALA A 290 -30.91 -9.79 9.59
C ALA A 290 -29.74 -8.94 10.09
N ALA A 291 -29.81 -7.63 9.90
CA ALA A 291 -28.91 -6.69 10.55
C ALA A 291 -29.54 -6.26 11.89
N VAL A 292 -28.83 -6.46 13.00
CA VAL A 292 -29.33 -6.25 14.35
C VAL A 292 -28.35 -5.39 15.14
N LEU A 293 -28.86 -4.36 15.79
CA LEU A 293 -28.11 -3.48 16.67
C LEU A 293 -27.94 -4.14 18.04
N TYR A 294 -26.68 -4.21 18.48
CA TYR A 294 -26.26 -4.72 19.79
C TYR A 294 -25.46 -3.66 20.55
N ARG A 295 -25.48 -3.76 21.88
CA ARG A 295 -24.50 -3.12 22.77
C ARG A 295 -23.46 -4.15 23.22
N LYS A 296 -22.19 -3.80 23.16
CA LYS A 296 -21.08 -4.60 23.72
C LYS A 296 -21.02 -4.42 25.25
N LYS A 297 -20.90 -5.52 26.01
CA LYS A 297 -20.95 -5.49 27.50
C LYS A 297 -19.61 -5.14 28.17
N ASP A 298 -18.53 -5.08 27.41
CA ASP A 298 -17.18 -4.77 27.88
C ASP A 298 -16.87 -3.26 27.82
N ASP A 299 -17.45 -2.53 26.86
CA ASP A 299 -17.19 -1.10 26.63
C ASP A 299 -18.45 -0.25 26.35
N ASP A 300 -19.66 -0.81 26.47
CA ASP A 300 -20.96 -0.19 26.16
C ASP A 300 -21.11 0.36 24.72
N SER A 301 -20.18 0.04 23.81
CA SER A 301 -20.24 0.51 22.42
C SER A 301 -21.37 -0.15 21.62
N LEU A 302 -21.83 0.56 20.58
CA LEU A 302 -22.93 0.13 19.72
C LEU A 302 -22.37 -0.44 18.41
N VAL A 303 -22.79 -1.66 18.06
CA VAL A 303 -22.35 -2.36 16.86
C VAL A 303 -23.52 -3.03 16.14
N ILE A 304 -23.39 -3.22 14.84
CA ILE A 304 -24.30 -4.07 14.07
C ILE A 304 -23.72 -5.49 14.03
N LEU A 305 -24.53 -6.48 14.42
CA LEU A 305 -24.29 -7.87 14.05
C LEU A 305 -25.20 -8.23 12.88
N LYS A 306 -24.61 -8.66 11.77
CA LYS A 306 -25.32 -9.22 10.62
C LYS A 306 -25.45 -10.74 10.82
N GLU A 307 -26.66 -11.17 11.17
CA GLU A 307 -27.05 -12.54 11.52
C GLU A 307 -27.41 -13.32 10.24
N ILE A 308 -26.61 -14.32 9.85
CA ILE A 308 -26.79 -15.13 8.63
C ILE A 308 -26.96 -16.61 9.05
N ASN A 309 -28.13 -17.21 8.80
CA ASN A 309 -28.35 -18.62 9.13
C ASN A 309 -27.63 -19.53 8.12
N MET A 310 -26.56 -20.22 8.55
CA MET A 310 -25.72 -21.04 7.68
C MET A 310 -26.36 -22.39 7.32
N HIS A 311 -27.45 -22.79 7.98
CA HIS A 311 -28.21 -23.99 7.66
C HIS A 311 -29.20 -23.79 6.50
N ASP A 312 -29.65 -22.55 6.26
CA ASP A 312 -30.58 -22.23 5.17
C ASP A 312 -29.86 -22.04 3.82
N LEU A 313 -28.52 -21.92 3.84
CA LEU A 313 -27.70 -21.65 2.66
C LEU A 313 -27.21 -22.93 1.97
N ASN A 314 -27.27 -22.95 0.64
CA ASN A 314 -26.57 -23.95 -0.15
C ASN A 314 -25.05 -23.71 -0.18
N ALA A 315 -24.28 -24.68 -0.68
CA ALA A 315 -22.81 -24.62 -0.68
C ALA A 315 -22.23 -23.38 -1.38
N ASN A 316 -22.87 -22.89 -2.45
CA ASN A 316 -22.42 -21.68 -3.15
C ASN A 316 -22.74 -20.42 -2.35
N GLU A 317 -23.93 -20.34 -1.76
CA GLU A 317 -24.36 -19.21 -0.91
C GLU A 317 -23.50 -19.10 0.35
N ARG A 318 -23.20 -20.22 1.01
CA ARG A 318 -22.25 -20.27 2.14
C ARG A 318 -20.88 -19.75 1.73
N GLN A 319 -20.40 -20.10 0.53
CA GLN A 319 -19.12 -19.61 0.01
C GLN A 319 -19.17 -18.11 -0.32
N MET A 320 -20.32 -17.57 -0.75
CA MET A 320 -20.50 -16.12 -0.95
C MET A 320 -20.48 -15.36 0.38
N ALA A 321 -21.17 -15.84 1.42
CA ALA A 321 -21.16 -15.23 2.75
C ALA A 321 -19.75 -15.19 3.37
N LEU A 322 -18.98 -16.29 3.21
CA LEU A 322 -17.56 -16.32 3.63
C LEU A 322 -16.67 -15.39 2.79
N ASN A 323 -17.00 -15.18 1.50
CA ASN A 323 -16.27 -14.23 0.65
C ASN A 323 -16.62 -12.77 0.98
N GLU A 324 -17.84 -12.49 1.44
CA GLU A 324 -18.25 -11.18 1.96
C GLU A 324 -17.38 -10.77 3.15
N ILE A 325 -17.22 -11.64 4.15
CA ILE A 325 -16.29 -11.43 5.28
C ILE A 325 -14.87 -11.15 4.79
N ARG A 326 -14.37 -11.96 3.84
CA ARG A 326 -13.01 -11.82 3.31
C ARG A 326 -12.79 -10.44 2.70
N VAL A 327 -13.72 -9.96 1.88
CA VAL A 327 -13.64 -8.65 1.22
C VAL A 327 -13.79 -7.52 2.24
N LEU A 328 -14.75 -7.61 3.16
CA LEU A 328 -14.95 -6.61 4.22
C LEU A 328 -13.70 -6.47 5.10
N SER A 329 -13.01 -7.57 5.43
CA SER A 329 -11.78 -7.56 6.22
C SER A 329 -10.54 -6.95 5.53
N MET A 330 -10.66 -6.58 4.25
CA MET A 330 -9.59 -5.93 3.46
C MET A 330 -9.78 -4.41 3.34
N LEU A 331 -10.95 -3.87 3.71
CA LEU A 331 -11.31 -2.48 3.47
C LEU A 331 -11.30 -1.68 4.78
N ASP A 332 -10.54 -0.59 4.79
CA ASP A 332 -10.35 0.30 5.93
C ASP A 332 -10.31 1.74 5.41
N HIS A 333 -11.41 2.48 5.58
CA HIS A 333 -11.60 3.83 5.04
C HIS A 333 -12.69 4.57 5.83
N PRO A 334 -12.54 5.88 6.16
CA PRO A 334 -13.50 6.63 6.98
C PRO A 334 -14.93 6.59 6.41
N ASN A 335 -15.09 6.58 5.09
CA ASN A 335 -16.40 6.54 4.42
C ASN A 335 -16.91 5.14 4.04
N ILE A 336 -16.38 4.07 4.63
CA ILE A 336 -16.90 2.70 4.48
C ILE A 336 -17.29 2.20 5.88
N ILE A 337 -18.39 1.45 6.00
CA ILE A 337 -18.78 0.78 7.24
C ILE A 337 -17.66 -0.19 7.65
N SER A 338 -17.02 0.07 8.78
CA SER A 338 -15.91 -0.77 9.25
C SER A 338 -16.36 -2.18 9.62
N TYR A 339 -15.55 -3.18 9.27
CA TYR A 339 -15.64 -4.56 9.78
C TYR A 339 -14.81 -4.69 11.04
N TYR A 340 -15.35 -5.32 12.10
CA TYR A 340 -14.64 -5.54 13.35
C TYR A 340 -14.23 -7.02 13.52
N ASP A 341 -15.18 -7.96 13.44
CA ASP A 341 -14.90 -9.40 13.56
C ASP A 341 -16.05 -10.27 12.99
N SER A 342 -15.91 -11.59 13.03
CA SER A 342 -17.00 -12.53 12.74
C SER A 342 -16.87 -13.87 13.49
N PHE A 343 -18.01 -14.44 13.88
CA PHE A 343 -18.08 -15.70 14.61
C PHE A 343 -19.32 -16.53 14.23
N GLU A 344 -19.24 -17.87 14.33
CA GLU A 344 -20.37 -18.79 14.08
C GLU A 344 -20.81 -19.40 15.42
N GLU A 345 -22.08 -19.22 15.79
CA GLU A 345 -22.70 -19.74 17.02
C GLU A 345 -24.09 -20.33 16.69
N ASP A 346 -24.37 -21.54 17.16
CA ASP A 346 -25.60 -22.31 16.89
C ASP A 346 -26.04 -22.35 15.40
N GLY A 347 -25.07 -22.43 14.49
CA GLY A 347 -25.30 -22.47 13.05
C GLY A 347 -25.63 -21.12 12.41
N THR A 348 -25.57 -20.03 13.18
CA THR A 348 -25.70 -18.66 12.68
C THR A 348 -24.32 -18.00 12.63
N LEU A 349 -23.97 -17.48 11.46
CA LEU A 349 -22.79 -16.64 11.25
C LEU A 349 -23.14 -15.20 11.60
N MET A 350 -22.38 -14.61 12.52
CA MET A 350 -22.49 -13.24 12.98
C MET A 350 -21.30 -12.46 12.42
N ILE A 351 -21.57 -11.34 11.73
CA ILE A 351 -20.54 -10.41 11.24
C ILE A 351 -20.69 -9.11 12.02
N GLU A 352 -19.66 -8.71 12.75
CA GLU A 352 -19.63 -7.49 13.57
C GLU A 352 -19.13 -6.30 12.74
N MET A 353 -19.91 -5.23 12.75
CA MET A 353 -19.76 -4.06 11.88
C MET A 353 -20.06 -2.76 12.63
N GLU A 354 -19.49 -1.66 12.15
CA GLU A 354 -19.78 -0.30 12.61
C GLU A 354 -21.28 0.04 12.53
N TYR A 355 -21.79 0.77 13.53
CA TYR A 355 -23.14 1.31 13.54
C TYR A 355 -23.17 2.80 13.14
N ALA A 356 -23.62 3.07 11.92
CA ALA A 356 -23.96 4.44 11.48
C ALA A 356 -25.33 4.86 12.04
N ASP A 357 -25.35 5.93 12.83
CA ASP A 357 -26.45 6.25 13.74
C ASP A 357 -27.39 7.38 13.26
N GLY A 358 -27.13 7.95 12.08
CA GLY A 358 -27.94 8.95 11.37
C GLY A 358 -28.94 8.36 10.37
N GLY A 359 -28.93 7.04 10.14
CA GLY A 359 -29.84 6.35 9.20
C GLY A 359 -29.27 6.24 7.79
N THR A 360 -30.15 6.05 6.80
CA THR A 360 -29.77 5.92 5.38
C THR A 360 -30.00 7.22 4.59
N LEU A 361 -29.25 7.40 3.51
CA LEU A 361 -29.46 8.47 2.54
C LEU A 361 -30.88 8.41 1.94
N ALA A 362 -31.44 7.21 1.73
CA ALA A 362 -32.83 7.04 1.28
C ALA A 362 -33.85 7.64 2.26
N GLU A 363 -33.66 7.44 3.56
CA GLU A 363 -34.52 8.03 4.60
C GLU A 363 -34.31 9.56 4.66
N TYR A 364 -33.07 10.02 4.59
CA TYR A 364 -32.72 11.44 4.55
C TYR A 364 -33.39 12.18 3.38
N LEU A 365 -33.27 11.68 2.14
CA LEU A 365 -33.92 12.26 0.96
C LEU A 365 -35.46 12.23 1.07
N SER A 366 -36.01 11.11 1.55
CA SER A 366 -37.45 10.97 1.78
C SER A 366 -37.97 11.96 2.84
N SER A 367 -37.14 12.31 3.83
CA SER A 367 -37.49 13.30 4.86
C SER A 367 -37.52 14.73 4.35
N SER A 368 -36.77 15.04 3.29
CA SER A 368 -36.67 16.36 2.65
C SER A 368 -37.71 16.57 1.53
N GLN A 369 -38.23 15.49 0.94
CA GLN A 369 -39.19 15.53 -0.17
C GLN A 369 -40.43 16.38 0.17
N GLY A 370 -40.68 17.41 -0.64
CA GLY A 370 -41.80 18.35 -0.44
C GLY A 370 -41.61 19.40 0.65
N LYS A 371 -40.44 19.48 1.30
CA LYS A 371 -40.12 20.50 2.32
C LYS A 371 -39.09 21.52 1.85
N ARG A 372 -37.98 21.06 1.24
CA ARG A 372 -36.92 21.89 0.67
C ARG A 372 -36.25 21.17 -0.50
N GLU A 373 -35.70 21.95 -1.43
CA GLU A 373 -34.63 21.46 -2.30
C GLU A 373 -33.34 21.36 -1.46
N ILE A 374 -32.44 20.43 -1.80
CA ILE A 374 -31.16 20.27 -1.11
C ILE A 374 -30.15 21.17 -1.80
N GLU A 375 -29.37 21.93 -1.03
CA GLU A 375 -28.43 22.89 -1.61
C GLU A 375 -27.22 22.19 -2.23
N GLU A 376 -26.67 22.75 -3.31
CA GLU A 376 -25.57 22.13 -4.05
C GLU A 376 -24.36 21.83 -3.16
N GLN A 377 -24.00 22.75 -2.25
CA GLN A 377 -22.92 22.56 -1.28
C GLN A 377 -23.14 21.32 -0.38
N GLU A 378 -24.37 21.13 0.11
CA GLU A 378 -24.74 19.98 0.95
C GLU A 378 -24.72 18.66 0.16
N ILE A 379 -25.14 18.69 -1.11
CA ILE A 379 -25.01 17.53 -2.01
C ILE A 379 -23.53 17.20 -2.26
N LEU A 380 -22.70 18.21 -2.57
CA LEU A 380 -21.28 18.01 -2.87
C LEU A 380 -20.50 17.48 -1.66
N ALA A 381 -20.74 18.01 -0.46
CA ALA A 381 -20.09 17.55 0.77
C ALA A 381 -20.38 16.07 1.10
N LEU A 382 -21.62 15.61 0.86
CA LEU A 382 -21.99 14.20 1.00
C LEU A 382 -21.43 13.36 -0.16
N PHE A 383 -21.50 13.87 -1.39
CA PHE A 383 -21.10 13.12 -2.58
C PHE A 383 -19.58 12.93 -2.69
N GLN A 384 -18.76 13.92 -2.28
CA GLN A 384 -17.30 13.79 -2.18
C GLN A 384 -16.89 12.62 -1.29
N GLN A 385 -17.55 12.47 -0.13
CA GLN A 385 -17.33 11.33 0.78
C GLN A 385 -17.74 9.99 0.16
N MET A 386 -18.83 9.94 -0.64
CA MET A 386 -19.20 8.74 -1.40
C MET A 386 -18.12 8.39 -2.43
N VAL A 387 -17.64 9.36 -3.19
CA VAL A 387 -16.61 9.15 -4.21
C VAL A 387 -15.29 8.68 -3.58
N ALA A 388 -14.87 9.25 -2.45
CA ALA A 388 -13.69 8.82 -1.71
C ALA A 388 -13.76 7.33 -1.31
N GLY A 389 -14.89 6.90 -0.75
CA GLY A 389 -15.10 5.49 -0.41
C GLY A 389 -15.13 4.55 -1.62
N ILE A 390 -15.71 4.98 -2.75
CA ILE A 390 -15.71 4.17 -3.99
C ILE A 390 -14.32 4.08 -4.62
N ARG A 391 -13.53 5.16 -4.61
CA ARG A 391 -12.13 5.14 -5.08
C ARG A 391 -11.34 4.07 -4.32
N HIS A 392 -11.40 4.08 -2.98
CA HIS A 392 -10.72 3.09 -2.12
C HIS A 392 -11.13 1.64 -2.44
N ILE A 393 -12.41 1.40 -2.72
CA ILE A 393 -12.93 0.08 -3.14
C ILE A 393 -12.34 -0.35 -4.50
N HIS A 394 -12.29 0.57 -5.46
CA HIS A 394 -11.77 0.32 -6.82
C HIS A 394 -10.25 0.13 -6.85
N GLU A 395 -9.50 0.81 -5.98
CA GLU A 395 -8.05 0.62 -5.81
C GLU A 395 -7.69 -0.81 -5.40
N HIS A 396 -8.44 -1.36 -4.44
CA HIS A 396 -8.36 -2.76 -4.01
C HIS A 396 -8.90 -3.77 -5.04
N LYS A 397 -9.24 -3.31 -6.26
CA LYS A 397 -9.81 -4.09 -7.38
C LYS A 397 -11.12 -4.81 -7.01
N ILE A 398 -11.88 -4.23 -6.08
CA ILE A 398 -13.21 -4.68 -5.68
C ILE A 398 -14.25 -3.84 -6.43
N LEU A 399 -15.46 -4.39 -6.61
CA LEU A 399 -16.61 -3.71 -7.23
C LEU A 399 -17.78 -3.79 -6.25
N HIS A 400 -18.48 -2.68 -6.01
CA HIS A 400 -19.52 -2.63 -4.97
C HIS A 400 -20.81 -3.32 -5.39
N ARG A 401 -21.25 -3.15 -6.66
CA ARG A 401 -22.36 -3.89 -7.32
C ARG A 401 -23.78 -3.67 -6.78
N ASP A 402 -23.96 -3.06 -5.61
CA ASP A 402 -25.29 -2.77 -5.03
C ASP A 402 -25.42 -1.31 -4.54
N LEU A 403 -24.75 -0.37 -5.22
CA LEU A 403 -24.85 1.06 -4.88
C LEU A 403 -26.25 1.61 -5.14
N LYS A 404 -26.83 2.19 -4.09
CA LYS A 404 -28.16 2.81 -4.04
C LYS A 404 -28.29 3.62 -2.75
N THR A 405 -29.24 4.56 -2.69
CA THR A 405 -29.46 5.43 -1.52
C THR A 405 -29.78 4.66 -0.21
N ALA A 406 -30.24 3.41 -0.28
CA ALA A 406 -30.48 2.56 0.91
C ALA A 406 -29.23 1.86 1.47
N ASN A 407 -28.11 1.84 0.73
CA ASN A 407 -26.83 1.25 1.15
C ASN A 407 -25.76 2.33 1.47
N ILE A 408 -26.15 3.60 1.37
CA ILE A 408 -25.37 4.74 1.85
C ILE A 408 -25.97 5.14 3.20
N PHE A 409 -25.18 5.00 4.26
CA PHE A 409 -25.54 5.36 5.62
C PHE A 409 -24.93 6.70 6.00
N LEU A 410 -25.49 7.34 7.03
CA LEU A 410 -25.02 8.60 7.59
C LEU A 410 -24.80 8.43 9.09
N THR A 411 -23.81 9.12 9.67
CA THR A 411 -23.75 9.38 11.11
C THR A 411 -24.49 10.67 11.46
N LYS A 412 -24.79 10.92 12.74
CA LYS A 412 -25.34 12.21 13.17
C LYS A 412 -24.39 13.39 12.91
N ASP A 413 -23.09 13.12 12.84
CA ASP A 413 -22.04 14.12 12.59
C ASP A 413 -21.84 14.43 11.09
N GLY A 414 -22.73 13.92 10.21
CA GLY A 414 -22.69 14.19 8.76
C GLY A 414 -21.69 13.33 7.98
N ILE A 415 -21.08 12.31 8.60
CA ILE A 415 -20.16 11.40 7.93
C ILE A 415 -20.94 10.37 7.11
N VAL A 416 -20.59 10.24 5.83
CA VAL A 416 -21.13 9.23 4.93
C VAL A 416 -20.41 7.90 5.14
N LYS A 417 -21.17 6.79 5.16
CA LYS A 417 -20.68 5.43 5.35
C LYS A 417 -21.28 4.50 4.29
N ILE A 418 -20.47 3.99 3.37
CA ILE A 418 -20.89 3.01 2.35
C ILE A 418 -20.95 1.61 2.97
N GLY A 419 -22.05 0.88 2.77
CA GLY A 419 -22.21 -0.48 3.31
C GLY A 419 -22.98 -1.43 2.38
N ASP A 420 -23.14 -2.68 2.83
CA ASP A 420 -23.81 -3.77 2.10
C ASP A 420 -23.30 -3.97 0.66
N PHE A 421 -22.08 -4.54 0.56
CA PHE A 421 -21.47 -4.93 -0.71
C PHE A 421 -22.29 -6.02 -1.42
N GLY A 422 -22.54 -5.84 -2.72
CA GLY A 422 -23.27 -6.77 -3.59
C GLY A 422 -22.50 -8.04 -3.98
N ILE A 423 -21.59 -8.53 -3.14
CA ILE A 423 -20.67 -9.66 -3.44
C ILE A 423 -21.43 -10.96 -3.74
N SER A 424 -22.56 -11.18 -3.06
CA SER A 424 -23.46 -12.31 -3.29
C SER A 424 -24.35 -12.17 -4.54
N LYS A 425 -24.50 -10.96 -5.09
CA LYS A 425 -25.40 -10.67 -6.23
C LYS A 425 -24.75 -10.92 -7.59
N VAL A 426 -23.96 -11.99 -7.72
CA VAL A 426 -23.41 -12.39 -9.02
C VAL A 426 -24.54 -12.89 -9.91
N LEU A 427 -25.06 -12.00 -10.76
CA LEU A 427 -25.89 -12.35 -11.91
C LEU A 427 -25.05 -13.24 -12.84
N SER A 428 -25.17 -14.55 -12.64
CA SER A 428 -24.47 -15.55 -13.43
C SER A 428 -24.95 -15.44 -14.88
N SER A 429 -24.07 -14.97 -15.77
CA SER A 429 -24.30 -14.77 -17.21
C SER A 429 -24.58 -16.06 -18.00
N LYS A 430 -24.81 -17.18 -17.30
CA LYS A 430 -25.04 -18.52 -17.86
C LYS A 430 -26.40 -19.14 -17.52
N ASN A 431 -27.22 -18.55 -16.64
CA ASN A 431 -28.54 -19.10 -16.27
C ASN A 431 -29.66 -18.04 -16.31
N PRO A 432 -30.38 -17.86 -17.44
CA PRO A 432 -31.48 -16.90 -17.58
C PRO A 432 -32.76 -17.21 -16.79
N GLY A 433 -32.80 -18.27 -15.98
CA GLY A 433 -34.03 -18.86 -15.44
C GLY A 433 -34.14 -18.96 -13.90
N ALA A 434 -33.14 -18.53 -13.15
CA ALA A 434 -33.19 -18.54 -11.68
C ALA A 434 -33.65 -17.17 -11.15
N ASN A 435 -34.95 -17.05 -10.89
CA ASN A 435 -35.56 -15.81 -10.40
C ASN A 435 -35.05 -15.40 -9.02
N THR A 436 -34.49 -14.19 -8.90
CA THR A 436 -35.15 -13.13 -8.13
C THR A 436 -34.58 -11.75 -8.43
N VAL A 437 -35.40 -10.86 -9.02
CA VAL A 437 -35.12 -9.40 -9.02
C VAL A 437 -35.54 -8.86 -7.65
N LEU A 438 -34.72 -9.11 -6.63
CA LEU A 438 -34.92 -8.61 -5.27
C LEU A 438 -34.31 -7.20 -5.13
N GLY A 439 -35.11 -6.20 -5.48
CA GLY A 439 -34.77 -4.79 -5.35
C GLY A 439 -35.34 -3.96 -6.49
N THR A 440 -35.45 -2.65 -6.29
CA THR A 440 -35.98 -1.74 -7.32
C THR A 440 -34.86 -1.37 -8.31
N PRO A 441 -34.98 -1.71 -9.61
CA PRO A 441 -33.87 -1.77 -10.57
C PRO A 441 -33.34 -0.40 -11.09
N TYR A 442 -33.49 0.68 -10.33
CA TYR A 442 -33.22 2.06 -10.79
C TYR A 442 -31.74 2.42 -10.98
N TYR A 443 -30.82 1.65 -10.40
CA TYR A 443 -29.36 1.91 -10.44
C TYR A 443 -28.61 1.00 -11.42
N ILE A 444 -29.32 0.17 -12.19
CA ILE A 444 -28.74 -0.74 -13.19
C ILE A 444 -28.20 0.07 -14.38
N SER A 445 -26.98 -0.22 -14.80
CA SER A 445 -26.33 0.43 -15.94
C SER A 445 -26.65 -0.24 -17.29
N PRO A 446 -26.50 0.48 -18.43
CA PRO A 446 -26.85 -0.04 -19.76
C PRO A 446 -26.13 -1.35 -20.11
N GLU A 447 -24.85 -1.46 -19.79
CA GLU A 447 -24.05 -2.66 -20.07
C GLU A 447 -24.58 -3.91 -19.33
N ILE A 448 -25.16 -3.74 -18.13
CA ILE A 448 -25.81 -4.83 -17.40
C ILE A 448 -27.17 -5.19 -18.01
N CYS A 449 -27.92 -4.21 -18.51
CA CYS A 449 -29.13 -4.46 -19.30
C CYS A 449 -28.84 -5.23 -20.60
N GLU A 450 -27.66 -5.05 -21.19
CA GLU A 450 -27.17 -5.79 -22.37
C GLU A 450 -26.58 -7.18 -22.03
N GLY A 451 -26.39 -7.50 -20.74
CA GLY A 451 -25.75 -8.73 -20.29
C GLY A 451 -24.22 -8.74 -20.43
N LYS A 452 -23.58 -7.58 -20.61
CA LYS A 452 -22.12 -7.42 -20.57
C LYS A 452 -21.60 -7.52 -19.12
N PRO A 453 -20.29 -7.72 -18.90
CA PRO A 453 -19.71 -7.79 -17.56
C PRO A 453 -19.81 -6.48 -16.77
N TYR A 454 -20.07 -6.58 -15.46
CA TYR A 454 -19.99 -5.46 -14.51
C TYR A 454 -18.54 -5.01 -14.31
N ASN A 455 -18.30 -3.70 -14.29
CA ASN A 455 -16.98 -3.09 -14.11
C ASN A 455 -17.06 -1.85 -13.19
N GLU A 456 -15.93 -1.19 -12.95
CA GLU A 456 -15.82 0.03 -12.12
C GLU A 456 -16.77 1.15 -12.58
N LYS A 457 -16.93 1.33 -13.90
CA LYS A 457 -17.80 2.36 -14.50
C LYS A 457 -19.28 2.02 -14.34
N SER A 458 -19.63 0.77 -14.03
CA SER A 458 -20.98 0.38 -13.62
C SER A 458 -21.30 0.88 -12.20
N ASP A 459 -20.33 0.90 -11.27
CA ASP A 459 -20.50 1.56 -9.96
C ASP A 459 -20.61 3.08 -10.14
N ILE A 460 -19.84 3.69 -11.06
CA ILE A 460 -19.92 5.14 -11.38
C ILE A 460 -21.31 5.53 -11.91
N TRP A 461 -21.92 4.72 -12.79
CA TRP A 461 -23.30 4.93 -13.22
C TRP A 461 -24.27 4.90 -12.03
N SER A 462 -24.11 3.95 -11.11
CA SER A 462 -24.94 3.86 -9.91
C SER A 462 -24.76 5.08 -8.99
N LEU A 463 -23.54 5.60 -8.84
CA LEU A 463 -23.27 6.89 -8.16
C LEU A 463 -23.94 8.07 -8.90
N GLY A 464 -23.91 8.11 -10.23
CA GLY A 464 -24.57 9.15 -11.03
C GLY A 464 -26.08 9.16 -10.83
N CYS A 465 -26.69 7.97 -10.70
CA CYS A 465 -28.09 7.84 -10.30
C CYS A 465 -28.35 8.37 -8.89
N ILE A 466 -27.45 8.13 -7.93
CA ILE A 466 -27.56 8.69 -6.56
C ILE A 466 -27.45 10.21 -6.57
N LEU A 467 -26.45 10.78 -7.28
CA LEU A 467 -26.25 12.23 -7.38
C LEU A 467 -27.46 12.94 -8.00
N TYR A 468 -28.02 12.37 -9.08
CA TYR A 468 -29.27 12.84 -9.66
C TYR A 468 -30.45 12.77 -8.68
N GLU A 469 -30.57 11.67 -7.92
CA GLU A 469 -31.64 11.48 -6.95
C GLU A 469 -31.55 12.47 -5.78
N MET A 470 -30.34 12.82 -5.34
CA MET A 470 -30.11 13.89 -4.36
C MET A 470 -30.56 15.25 -4.90
N ALA A 471 -30.19 15.57 -6.15
CA ALA A 471 -30.51 16.86 -6.76
C ALA A 471 -32.00 17.05 -7.10
N CYS A 472 -32.68 15.96 -7.49
CA CYS A 472 -34.04 16.03 -8.03
C CYS A 472 -35.12 15.40 -7.13
N LEU A 473 -34.75 14.75 -6.02
CA LEU A 473 -35.65 14.04 -5.10
C LEU A 473 -36.61 13.04 -5.80
N GLN A 474 -36.14 12.45 -6.92
CA GLN A 474 -36.85 11.49 -7.78
C GLN A 474 -35.83 10.56 -8.44
N LYS A 475 -36.25 9.38 -8.91
CA LYS A 475 -35.34 8.43 -9.57
C LYS A 475 -34.96 8.92 -10.98
N THR A 476 -33.71 8.66 -11.38
CA THR A 476 -33.16 9.03 -12.69
C THR A 476 -33.91 8.41 -13.86
N PHE A 477 -34.21 7.12 -13.73
CA PHE A 477 -34.94 6.35 -14.73
C PHE A 477 -36.15 5.68 -14.06
N GLU A 478 -37.34 5.92 -14.59
CA GLU A 478 -38.59 5.31 -14.12
C GLU A 478 -39.37 4.70 -15.27
N GLY A 479 -39.87 3.47 -15.09
CA GLY A 479 -40.70 2.77 -16.06
C GLY A 479 -41.91 2.12 -15.39
N THR A 480 -43.02 2.03 -16.12
CA THR A 480 -44.25 1.34 -15.66
C THR A 480 -44.08 -0.17 -15.49
N ASN A 481 -42.97 -0.73 -16.00
CA ASN A 481 -42.50 -2.09 -15.82
C ASN A 481 -41.00 -2.17 -16.13
N LEU A 482 -40.36 -3.30 -15.80
CA LEU A 482 -38.92 -3.51 -16.02
C LEU A 482 -38.50 -3.32 -17.50
N PRO A 483 -39.18 -3.89 -18.52
CA PRO A 483 -38.85 -3.60 -19.93
C PRO A 483 -38.91 -2.11 -20.30
N ALA A 484 -39.90 -1.36 -19.80
CA ALA A 484 -40.02 0.07 -20.05
C ALA A 484 -38.90 0.88 -19.38
N LEU A 485 -38.47 0.47 -18.18
CA LEU A 485 -37.32 1.05 -17.49
C LEU A 485 -36.02 0.78 -18.26
N VAL A 486 -35.76 -0.49 -18.62
CA VAL A 486 -34.58 -0.90 -19.41
C VAL A 486 -34.51 -0.13 -20.72
N ASN A 487 -35.63 0.06 -21.43
CA ASN A 487 -35.68 0.86 -22.66
C ASN A 487 -35.27 2.33 -22.44
N LYS A 488 -35.57 2.94 -21.28
CA LYS A 488 -35.08 4.29 -20.94
C LYS A 488 -33.59 4.31 -20.61
N ILE A 489 -33.12 3.35 -19.80
CA ILE A 489 -31.69 3.19 -19.45
C ILE A 489 -30.86 3.00 -20.72
N MET A 490 -31.25 2.09 -21.61
CA MET A 490 -30.56 1.81 -22.88
C MET A 490 -30.54 2.99 -23.85
N LYS A 491 -31.45 3.94 -23.69
CA LYS A 491 -31.45 5.19 -24.46
C LYS A 491 -30.62 6.30 -23.82
N GLY A 492 -30.22 6.18 -22.56
CA GLY A 492 -29.57 7.26 -21.81
C GLY A 492 -30.46 8.50 -21.61
N HIS A 493 -31.77 8.39 -21.85
CA HIS A 493 -32.69 9.55 -21.78
C HIS A 493 -33.30 9.65 -20.38
N PHE A 494 -32.74 10.54 -19.56
CA PHE A 494 -33.33 11.02 -18.30
C PHE A 494 -33.77 12.49 -18.43
N THR A 495 -34.52 13.00 -17.45
CA THR A 495 -34.90 14.42 -17.44
C THR A 495 -33.70 15.23 -16.94
N PRO A 496 -33.26 16.31 -17.62
CA PRO A 496 -32.15 17.13 -17.12
C PRO A 496 -32.42 17.70 -15.72
N VAL A 497 -31.38 17.83 -14.90
CA VAL A 497 -31.45 18.40 -13.55
C VAL A 497 -32.00 19.82 -13.62
N LYS A 498 -33.08 20.08 -12.88
CA LYS A 498 -33.77 21.38 -12.80
C LYS A 498 -33.37 22.11 -11.52
N GLY A 499 -33.64 23.41 -11.47
CA GLY A 499 -33.33 24.25 -10.31
C GLY A 499 -31.99 24.97 -10.42
N ASN A 500 -31.59 25.58 -9.30
CA ASN A 500 -30.50 26.57 -9.21
C ASN A 500 -29.09 25.96 -9.21
N TYR A 501 -28.96 24.65 -9.46
CA TYR A 501 -27.66 23.99 -9.58
C TYR A 501 -26.81 24.61 -10.69
N THR A 502 -25.50 24.58 -10.50
CA THR A 502 -24.50 25.13 -11.39
C THR A 502 -24.44 24.36 -12.72
N GLN A 503 -23.85 24.97 -13.75
CA GLN A 503 -23.72 24.31 -15.05
C GLN A 503 -22.73 23.15 -14.97
N GLU A 504 -21.70 23.29 -14.13
CA GLU A 504 -20.69 22.30 -13.80
C GLU A 504 -21.34 21.07 -13.13
N PHE A 505 -22.24 21.28 -12.16
CA PHE A 505 -23.02 20.19 -11.54
C PHE A 505 -23.90 19.45 -12.54
N LYS A 506 -24.58 20.19 -13.42
CA LYS A 506 -25.43 19.61 -14.47
C LYS A 506 -24.63 18.76 -15.46
N LEU A 507 -23.41 19.19 -15.81
CA LEU A 507 -22.49 18.43 -16.65
C LEU A 507 -21.93 17.20 -15.93
N LEU A 508 -21.55 17.31 -14.65
CA LEU A 508 -21.07 16.17 -13.86
C LEU A 508 -22.07 15.00 -13.84
N VAL A 509 -23.35 15.30 -13.59
CA VAL A 509 -24.43 14.30 -13.64
C VAL A 509 -24.58 13.68 -15.03
N GLN A 510 -24.40 14.46 -16.09
CA GLN A 510 -24.47 13.98 -17.48
C GLN A 510 -23.27 13.08 -17.84
N ASP A 511 -22.05 13.45 -17.44
CA ASP A 511 -20.82 12.70 -17.68
C ASP A 511 -20.83 11.34 -16.95
N MET A 512 -21.35 11.28 -15.72
CA MET A 512 -21.51 10.03 -14.99
C MET A 512 -22.58 9.09 -15.59
N LEU A 513 -23.56 9.64 -16.30
CA LEU A 513 -24.68 8.92 -16.90
C LEU A 513 -24.54 8.72 -18.42
N GLN A 514 -23.30 8.74 -18.93
CA GLN A 514 -22.99 8.37 -20.31
C GLN A 514 -23.31 6.89 -20.58
N ARG A 515 -23.86 6.59 -21.77
CA ARG A 515 -24.29 5.23 -22.11
C ARG A 515 -23.11 4.28 -22.21
N GLU A 516 -22.09 4.65 -22.98
CA GLU A 516 -20.83 3.93 -23.09
C GLU A 516 -19.99 4.07 -21.79
N PRO A 517 -19.56 2.97 -21.15
CA PRO A 517 -18.79 3.02 -19.90
C PRO A 517 -17.45 3.76 -20.01
N GLU A 518 -16.80 3.75 -21.17
CA GLU A 518 -15.53 4.42 -21.40
C GLU A 518 -15.59 5.94 -21.19
N TYR A 519 -16.70 6.59 -21.52
CA TYR A 519 -16.88 8.05 -21.37
C TYR A 519 -17.32 8.50 -19.97
N ARG A 520 -17.62 7.58 -19.06
CA ARG A 520 -17.89 7.94 -17.66
C ARG A 520 -16.55 8.24 -16.97
N PRO A 521 -16.46 9.26 -16.11
CA PRO A 521 -15.24 9.55 -15.36
C PRO A 521 -14.88 8.39 -14.41
N SER A 522 -13.62 8.31 -13.98
CA SER A 522 -13.22 7.38 -12.91
C SER A 522 -13.54 7.95 -11.52
N ALA A 523 -13.59 7.11 -10.48
CA ALA A 523 -13.71 7.60 -9.10
C ALA A 523 -12.54 8.53 -8.71
N ASN A 524 -11.35 8.29 -9.27
CA ASN A 524 -10.17 9.12 -9.09
C ASN A 524 -10.34 10.52 -9.72
N GLU A 525 -10.77 10.56 -10.98
CA GLU A 525 -11.05 11.80 -11.71
C GLU A 525 -12.16 12.62 -11.04
N LEU A 526 -13.22 11.95 -10.56
CA LEU A 526 -14.29 12.60 -9.81
C LEU A 526 -13.75 13.28 -8.55
N LEU A 527 -12.92 12.58 -7.77
CA LEU A 527 -12.42 13.08 -6.48
C LEU A 527 -11.42 14.23 -6.63
N PHE A 528 -10.48 14.12 -7.58
CA PHE A 528 -9.33 15.04 -7.66
C PHE A 528 -9.45 16.10 -8.75
N ALA A 529 -10.14 15.84 -9.87
CA ALA A 529 -10.23 16.77 -10.99
C ALA A 529 -11.60 17.47 -11.11
N ARG A 530 -12.70 16.80 -10.77
CA ARG A 530 -14.05 17.36 -10.98
C ARG A 530 -14.63 18.06 -9.75
N LEU A 531 -14.63 17.40 -8.58
CA LEU A 531 -15.28 17.93 -7.38
C LEU A 531 -14.60 19.16 -6.75
N PRO A 532 -13.26 19.27 -6.66
CA PRO A 532 -12.62 20.41 -6.00
C PRO A 532 -12.99 21.77 -6.62
N VAL A 533 -13.03 21.84 -7.95
CA VAL A 533 -13.44 23.04 -8.73
C VAL A 533 -14.85 23.52 -8.37
N MET A 534 -15.74 22.58 -8.01
CA MET A 534 -17.12 22.89 -7.64
C MET A 534 -17.25 23.24 -6.15
N VAL A 535 -16.48 22.59 -5.28
CA VAL A 535 -16.49 22.84 -3.82
C VAL A 535 -15.84 24.18 -3.48
N GLU A 536 -14.76 24.59 -4.17
CA GLU A 536 -14.08 25.87 -3.91
C GLU A 536 -15.03 27.07 -4.02
N ARG A 537 -16.04 26.99 -4.91
CA ARG A 537 -17.08 28.02 -5.09
C ARG A 537 -17.90 28.31 -3.82
N TYR A 538 -17.92 27.38 -2.86
CA TYR A 538 -18.70 27.46 -1.62
C TYR A 538 -17.84 27.63 -0.36
N MET A 539 -16.52 27.75 -0.49
CA MET A 539 -15.62 28.01 0.64
C MET A 539 -15.48 29.52 0.87
N ASP A 540 -16.19 30.05 1.86
CA ASP A 540 -16.02 31.43 2.30
C ASP A 540 -14.67 31.56 3.04
N PRO A 541 -13.73 32.42 2.58
CA PRO A 541 -12.41 32.54 3.18
C PRO A 541 -12.39 33.17 4.59
N THR A 542 -13.54 33.45 5.21
CA THR A 542 -13.63 34.13 6.50
C THR A 542 -14.19 33.31 7.66
N THR A 543 -14.96 32.24 7.44
CA THR A 543 -15.63 31.48 8.53
C THR A 543 -14.78 30.39 9.18
N ASP A 544 -13.93 29.70 8.41
CA ASP A 544 -13.30 28.45 8.84
C ASP A 544 -12.24 28.62 9.96
N MET A 545 -11.76 29.84 10.21
CA MET A 545 -10.78 30.09 11.28
C MET A 545 -11.39 30.35 12.66
N GLU A 546 -12.66 30.71 12.80
CA GLU A 546 -13.26 31.01 14.12
C GLU A 546 -14.21 29.92 14.64
N GLU A 547 -14.83 29.10 13.79
CA GLU A 547 -15.71 28.00 14.24
C GLU A 547 -14.94 26.71 14.60
N ASP A 548 -13.91 26.33 13.83
CA ASP A 548 -13.08 25.14 14.10
C ASP A 548 -12.28 25.25 15.42
N LEU A 549 -11.89 26.47 15.81
CA LEU A 549 -11.24 26.72 17.10
C LEU A 549 -12.19 26.59 18.30
N ASN A 550 -13.51 26.66 18.09
CA ASN A 550 -14.51 26.56 19.15
C ASN A 550 -15.18 25.18 19.23
N ASN A 551 -15.32 24.46 18.12
CA ASN A 551 -15.90 23.11 18.11
C ASN A 551 -14.90 21.97 18.40
N SER A 552 -13.58 22.20 18.30
CA SER A 552 -12.54 21.17 18.50
C SER A 552 -12.22 20.82 19.96
N LYS A 553 -13.23 20.80 20.86
CA LYS A 553 -13.06 20.36 22.26
C LYS A 553 -13.49 18.93 22.56
N ASP A 554 -14.18 18.23 21.64
CA ASP A 554 -14.53 16.82 21.86
C ASP A 554 -14.72 16.02 20.55
N SER A 555 -13.66 15.90 19.74
CA SER A 555 -13.54 14.80 18.77
C SER A 555 -12.09 14.49 18.43
N THR A 556 -11.71 13.21 18.48
CA THR A 556 -10.39 12.73 18.04
C THR A 556 -10.40 12.44 16.54
N SER A 557 -10.58 13.47 15.71
CA SER A 557 -10.27 13.36 14.28
C SER A 557 -8.75 13.17 14.12
N ARG A 558 -8.35 12.25 13.25
CA ARG A 558 -6.94 12.07 12.89
C ARG A 558 -6.56 13.26 12.03
N LYS A 559 -5.90 14.27 12.61
CA LYS A 559 -5.44 15.45 11.87
C LYS A 559 -4.49 15.00 10.76
N GLU A 560 -4.87 15.29 9.51
CA GLU A 560 -4.03 15.05 8.33
C GLU A 560 -2.68 15.76 8.51
N LYS A 561 -1.59 15.08 8.16
CA LYS A 561 -0.24 15.61 8.34
C LYS A 561 0.19 16.38 7.11
N MET A 562 0.18 17.70 7.22
CA MET A 562 0.80 18.58 6.25
C MET A 562 2.32 18.67 6.48
N ARG A 563 3.08 18.16 5.52
CA ARG A 563 4.47 18.55 5.24
C ARG A 563 4.45 19.97 4.66
N VAL A 564 5.37 20.83 5.08
CA VAL A 564 5.46 22.21 4.57
C VAL A 564 6.91 22.57 4.27
N ALA A 565 7.13 23.32 3.20
CA ALA A 565 8.41 23.90 2.83
C ALA A 565 8.21 25.31 2.25
N CYS A 566 9.26 26.13 2.27
CA CYS A 566 9.21 27.51 1.77
C CYS A 566 10.48 27.83 0.97
N GLY A 567 10.31 28.52 -0.15
CA GLY A 567 11.38 29.22 -0.86
C GLY A 567 11.33 30.72 -0.56
N ASP A 568 12.09 31.52 -1.31
CA ASP A 568 12.27 32.94 -1.01
C ASP A 568 10.98 33.76 -1.17
N ALA A 569 10.11 33.36 -2.10
CA ALA A 569 8.87 34.06 -2.44
C ALA A 569 7.65 33.14 -2.62
N PHE A 570 7.75 31.87 -2.21
CA PHE A 570 6.69 30.87 -2.37
C PHE A 570 6.71 29.79 -1.30
N SER A 571 5.60 29.05 -1.17
CA SER A 571 5.39 27.96 -0.23
C SER A 571 4.93 26.70 -0.94
N VAL A 572 5.31 25.54 -0.40
CA VAL A 572 4.96 24.19 -0.84
C VAL A 572 4.28 23.46 0.32
N PHE A 573 3.17 22.80 0.04
CA PHE A 573 2.36 22.05 1.00
C PHE A 573 2.18 20.62 0.46
N GLY A 574 2.63 19.62 1.20
CA GLY A 574 2.42 18.22 0.88
C GLY A 574 1.57 17.54 1.94
N SER A 575 0.49 16.86 1.59
CA SER A 575 -0.27 16.04 2.54
C SER A 575 0.43 14.70 2.81
N ASP A 576 -0.16 13.89 3.68
CA ASP A 576 0.17 12.47 3.89
C ASP A 576 -0.45 11.53 2.84
N ASN A 577 -1.36 12.03 2.01
CA ASN A 577 -2.01 11.29 0.91
C ASN A 577 -1.42 11.58 -0.49
N GLY A 578 -0.25 12.21 -0.55
CA GLY A 578 0.51 12.47 -1.79
C GLY A 578 0.18 13.80 -2.49
N ILE A 579 -0.89 14.50 -2.12
CA ILE A 579 -1.24 15.82 -2.71
C ILE A 579 -0.13 16.84 -2.44
N VAL A 580 0.35 17.49 -3.52
CA VAL A 580 1.28 18.64 -3.45
C VAL A 580 0.59 19.89 -3.99
N MET A 581 0.64 20.98 -3.21
CA MET A 581 0.14 22.30 -3.59
C MET A 581 1.22 23.37 -3.40
N THR A 582 1.17 24.44 -4.19
CA THR A 582 2.11 25.57 -4.06
C THR A 582 1.40 26.91 -4.18
N CYS A 583 2.00 27.97 -3.61
CA CYS A 583 1.58 29.35 -3.83
C CYS A 583 2.70 30.34 -3.61
N GLY A 584 2.63 31.50 -4.25
CA GLY A 584 3.62 32.57 -4.17
C GLY A 584 3.97 33.10 -5.55
N ASP A 585 5.22 33.50 -5.72
CA ASP A 585 5.75 33.92 -7.02
C ASP A 585 6.02 32.73 -7.96
N GLY A 586 5.49 32.78 -9.18
CA GLY A 586 5.70 31.80 -10.24
C GLY A 586 6.78 32.21 -11.25
N SER A 587 7.40 33.40 -11.10
CA SER A 587 8.35 33.99 -12.05
C SER A 587 9.61 33.16 -12.37
N SER A 588 9.85 32.09 -11.60
CA SER A 588 10.97 31.17 -11.74
C SER A 588 10.54 29.72 -12.05
N GLY A 589 9.29 29.47 -12.43
CA GLY A 589 8.72 28.13 -12.66
C GLY A 589 8.47 27.31 -11.37
N CYS A 590 8.89 27.81 -10.20
CA CYS A 590 8.96 27.07 -8.95
C CYS A 590 7.62 26.65 -8.31
N LEU A 591 6.48 27.03 -8.92
CA LEU A 591 5.16 26.60 -8.47
C LEU A 591 4.72 25.25 -9.06
N GLY A 592 5.29 24.80 -10.19
CA GLY A 592 4.98 23.46 -10.72
C GLY A 592 3.65 23.36 -11.48
N HIS A 593 3.08 24.46 -11.97
CA HIS A 593 1.71 24.47 -12.51
C HIS A 593 1.59 24.30 -14.05
N GLY A 594 2.69 24.02 -14.74
CA GLY A 594 2.72 24.11 -16.21
C GLY A 594 2.53 25.54 -16.74
N ASP A 595 2.85 26.53 -15.91
CA ASP A 595 2.85 27.96 -16.25
C ASP A 595 3.75 28.77 -15.28
N TRP A 596 4.12 30.00 -15.68
CA TRP A 596 4.99 30.92 -14.92
C TRP A 596 4.22 31.95 -14.08
N SER A 597 2.93 31.71 -13.81
CA SER A 597 2.05 32.68 -13.14
C SER A 597 2.15 32.58 -11.62
N SER A 598 2.26 33.71 -10.93
CA SER A 598 2.17 33.76 -9.48
C SER A 598 0.76 33.35 -9.01
N ALA A 599 0.68 32.56 -7.92
CA ALA A 599 -0.57 32.09 -7.33
C ALA A 599 -0.72 32.64 -5.90
N SER A 600 -1.82 33.35 -5.61
CA SER A 600 -2.07 33.96 -4.29
C SER A 600 -2.73 33.02 -3.26
N ARG A 601 -3.08 31.79 -3.67
CA ARG A 601 -3.63 30.71 -2.83
C ARG A 601 -2.95 29.40 -3.21
N PRO A 602 -2.83 28.41 -2.30
CA PRO A 602 -2.33 27.07 -2.64
C PRO A 602 -3.12 26.47 -3.81
N ARG A 603 -2.43 26.20 -4.92
CA ARG A 603 -2.96 25.54 -6.12
C ARG A 603 -2.32 24.15 -6.22
N LEU A 604 -3.10 23.18 -6.67
CA LEU A 604 -2.68 21.78 -6.87
C LEU A 604 -1.69 21.65 -8.03
N ILE A 605 -0.66 20.83 -7.87
CA ILE A 605 0.15 20.31 -8.98
C ILE A 605 -0.54 19.02 -9.46
N GLU A 606 -1.31 19.11 -10.55
CA GLU A 606 -2.15 18.00 -11.04
C GLU A 606 -1.33 16.81 -11.55
N SER A 607 -0.17 17.05 -12.14
CA SER A 607 0.77 16.07 -12.67
C SER A 607 1.34 15.12 -11.59
N LEU A 608 1.49 15.61 -10.36
CA LEU A 608 1.94 14.80 -9.23
C LEU A 608 0.84 13.92 -8.62
N LEU A 609 -0.41 14.01 -9.05
CA LEU A 609 -1.52 13.18 -8.52
C LEU A 609 -1.35 11.66 -8.73
N SER A 610 -0.48 11.25 -9.66
CA SER A 610 -0.13 9.83 -9.87
C SER A 610 1.06 9.35 -9.03
N ALA A 611 1.80 10.25 -8.38
CA ALA A 611 2.96 9.93 -7.56
C ALA A 611 2.59 10.00 -6.07
N ASP A 612 2.85 8.93 -5.31
CA ASP A 612 2.70 8.96 -3.85
C ASP A 612 3.90 9.69 -3.23
N VAL A 613 3.81 11.01 -3.12
CA VAL A 613 4.95 11.86 -2.70
C VAL A 613 5.32 11.62 -1.22
N THR A 614 6.48 11.01 -1.02
CA THR A 614 7.02 10.64 0.31
C THR A 614 7.92 11.72 0.91
N ALA A 615 8.68 12.45 0.08
CA ALA A 615 9.55 13.54 0.49
C ALA A 615 9.43 14.77 -0.43
N LEU A 616 9.61 15.96 0.15
CA LEU A 616 9.59 17.26 -0.52
C LEU A 616 10.72 18.12 0.03
N ALA A 617 11.46 18.78 -0.86
CA ALA A 617 12.41 19.83 -0.49
C ALA A 617 12.23 21.05 -1.39
N CYS A 618 12.37 22.23 -0.78
CA CYS A 618 12.26 23.52 -1.44
C CYS A 618 13.57 24.27 -1.25
N GLY A 619 14.16 24.74 -2.34
CA GLY A 619 15.26 25.69 -2.34
C GLY A 619 14.75 27.13 -2.43
N ALA A 620 15.65 28.07 -2.68
CA ALA A 620 15.29 29.49 -2.82
C ALA A 620 14.25 29.73 -3.96
N SER A 621 14.40 29.03 -5.08
CA SER A 621 13.55 29.19 -6.28
C SER A 621 13.38 27.88 -7.08
N HIS A 622 13.50 26.72 -6.44
CA HIS A 622 13.30 25.41 -7.05
C HIS A 622 12.75 24.42 -6.03
N VAL A 623 12.15 23.33 -6.51
CA VAL A 623 11.56 22.28 -5.67
C VAL A 623 11.95 20.91 -6.21
N VAL A 624 12.09 19.94 -5.32
CA VAL A 624 12.22 18.52 -5.66
C VAL A 624 11.25 17.69 -4.81
N ALA A 625 10.50 16.81 -5.47
CA ALA A 625 9.61 15.82 -4.87
C ALA A 625 10.11 14.40 -5.15
N VAL A 626 9.86 13.46 -4.23
CA VAL A 626 10.24 12.04 -4.35
C VAL A 626 9.01 11.17 -4.11
N GLY A 627 8.68 10.30 -5.08
CA GLY A 627 7.58 9.33 -5.02
C GLY A 627 7.92 8.05 -4.25
N SER A 628 6.92 7.23 -3.93
CA SER A 628 7.09 5.95 -3.24
C SER A 628 7.82 4.91 -4.09
N ASP A 629 7.65 4.96 -5.41
CA ASP A 629 8.15 3.96 -6.35
C ASP A 629 9.52 4.36 -6.90
N GLY A 630 10.10 5.44 -6.37
CA GLY A 630 11.44 5.95 -6.68
C GLY A 630 11.46 7.04 -7.75
N GLU A 631 10.29 7.53 -8.19
CA GLU A 631 10.20 8.67 -9.09
C GLU A 631 10.72 9.93 -8.40
N ILE A 632 11.30 10.84 -9.18
CA ILE A 632 11.75 12.14 -8.68
C ILE A 632 11.27 13.20 -9.65
N PHE A 633 10.67 14.26 -9.12
CA PHE A 633 10.21 15.40 -9.91
C PHE A 633 10.95 16.63 -9.45
N ALA A 634 11.51 17.39 -10.39
CA ALA A 634 12.27 18.61 -10.12
C ALA A 634 11.73 19.75 -10.98
N TRP A 635 11.57 20.93 -10.38
CA TRP A 635 11.04 22.11 -11.09
C TRP A 635 11.52 23.44 -10.52
N GLY A 636 11.43 24.49 -11.34
CA GLY A 636 11.85 25.84 -11.05
C GLY A 636 13.22 26.22 -11.62
N LYS A 637 13.90 27.14 -10.93
CA LYS A 637 15.17 27.74 -11.38
C LYS A 637 16.29 26.71 -11.44
N ASN A 638 16.99 26.64 -12.58
CA ASN A 638 18.07 25.66 -12.85
C ASN A 638 19.41 26.28 -13.30
N ASP A 639 19.65 27.58 -13.07
CA ASP A 639 20.81 28.33 -13.61
C ASP A 639 22.22 27.87 -13.14
N HIS A 640 22.29 26.87 -12.26
CA HIS A 640 23.51 26.19 -11.83
C HIS A 640 23.41 24.65 -11.94
N GLY A 641 22.38 24.12 -12.59
CA GLY A 641 22.12 22.68 -12.69
C GLY A 641 21.49 22.04 -11.44
N GLN A 642 20.87 22.85 -10.57
CA GLN A 642 20.27 22.41 -9.29
C GLN A 642 19.08 21.46 -9.41
N LEU A 643 18.43 21.37 -10.57
CA LEU A 643 17.40 20.37 -10.85
C LEU A 643 17.99 19.00 -11.21
N GLY A 644 19.26 18.94 -11.67
CA GLY A 644 19.94 17.68 -12.01
C GLY A 644 19.62 17.10 -13.40
N LEU A 645 18.99 17.87 -14.30
CA LEU A 645 18.46 17.38 -15.57
C LEU A 645 19.52 17.07 -16.66
N GLY A 646 20.76 17.54 -16.49
CA GLY A 646 21.83 17.45 -17.50
C GLY A 646 22.08 18.73 -18.27
N ASP A 647 21.33 19.78 -17.97
CA ASP A 647 21.38 21.13 -18.51
C ASP A 647 21.20 22.19 -17.40
N ASP A 648 21.17 23.45 -17.81
CA ASP A 648 20.93 24.61 -16.93
C ASP A 648 19.58 25.31 -17.27
N GLU A 649 18.65 24.60 -17.94
CA GLU A 649 17.34 25.14 -18.36
C GLU A 649 16.31 24.96 -17.23
N SER A 650 15.52 26.00 -16.98
CA SER A 650 14.58 26.05 -15.84
C SER A 650 13.22 25.50 -16.26
N GLU A 651 12.78 24.43 -15.60
CA GLU A 651 11.61 23.65 -16.01
C GLU A 651 10.37 23.93 -15.17
N GLU A 652 9.21 23.79 -15.80
CA GLU A 652 7.90 23.91 -15.14
C GLU A 652 7.55 22.63 -14.37
N GLU A 653 7.90 21.45 -14.89
CA GLU A 653 7.99 20.17 -14.18
C GLU A 653 8.78 19.16 -15.01
N TYR A 654 9.70 18.40 -14.38
CA TYR A 654 10.43 17.33 -15.07
C TYR A 654 10.68 16.10 -14.18
N GLU A 655 10.51 14.89 -14.75
CA GLU A 655 10.84 13.60 -14.11
C GLU A 655 12.36 13.33 -14.21
N LEU A 656 13.07 13.47 -13.10
CA LEU A 656 14.52 13.31 -13.01
C LEU A 656 14.93 11.83 -12.97
N THR A 657 15.65 11.38 -14.00
CA THR A 657 16.28 10.05 -14.01
C THR A 657 17.59 10.04 -13.20
N ILE A 658 17.66 9.23 -12.13
CA ILE A 658 18.93 8.97 -11.42
C ILE A 658 19.80 7.96 -12.20
N PRO A 659 21.10 8.23 -12.44
CA PRO A 659 21.97 7.35 -13.24
C PRO A 659 22.26 5.95 -12.67
N GLU A 660 22.00 5.72 -11.39
CA GLU A 660 22.21 4.44 -10.70
C GLU A 660 20.88 3.92 -10.13
N PRO A 661 20.66 2.59 -10.04
CA PRO A 661 19.42 2.01 -9.52
C PRO A 661 19.38 2.09 -7.99
N VAL A 662 19.19 3.29 -7.46
CA VAL A 662 19.11 3.61 -6.04
C VAL A 662 17.78 4.28 -5.74
N PHE A 663 17.13 3.91 -4.63
CA PHE A 663 15.93 4.60 -4.17
C PHE A 663 16.35 5.84 -3.38
N ILE A 664 15.74 6.99 -3.67
CA ILE A 664 15.92 8.19 -2.85
C ILE A 664 14.96 8.12 -1.67
N GLN A 665 15.50 8.23 -0.46
CA GLN A 665 14.74 8.22 0.79
C GLN A 665 14.41 9.63 1.26
N ASP A 666 15.31 10.59 1.01
CA ASP A 666 15.13 11.98 1.41
C ASP A 666 15.91 12.92 0.46
N VAL A 667 15.46 14.17 0.39
CA VAL A 667 16.04 15.22 -0.46
C VAL A 667 16.16 16.52 0.34
N LYS A 668 17.17 17.34 0.02
CA LYS A 668 17.37 18.67 0.59
C LYS A 668 17.85 19.63 -0.48
N CYS A 669 17.14 20.74 -0.63
CA CYS A 669 17.45 21.81 -1.56
C CYS A 669 18.07 22.98 -0.81
N GLY A 670 19.11 23.58 -1.39
CA GLY A 670 19.73 24.81 -0.94
C GLY A 670 19.26 26.00 -1.77
N ILE A 671 20.05 27.08 -1.80
CA ILE A 671 19.76 28.23 -2.68
C ILE A 671 19.89 27.83 -4.16
N ASP A 672 20.93 27.07 -4.46
CA ASP A 672 21.52 26.89 -5.80
C ASP A 672 22.08 25.47 -6.01
N GLY A 673 21.58 24.49 -5.26
CA GLY A 673 21.94 23.08 -5.41
C GLY A 673 21.05 22.15 -4.58
N THR A 674 21.13 20.87 -4.89
CA THR A 674 20.28 19.81 -4.32
C THR A 674 21.16 18.65 -3.86
N MET A 675 20.81 18.06 -2.72
CA MET A 675 21.35 16.79 -2.23
C MET A 675 20.25 15.73 -2.10
N PHE A 676 20.57 14.52 -2.51
CA PHE A 676 19.72 13.33 -2.44
C PHE A 676 20.37 12.30 -1.51
N LEU A 677 19.59 11.76 -0.59
CA LEU A 677 19.98 10.68 0.32
C LEU A 677 19.30 9.40 -0.14
N THR A 678 20.09 8.37 -0.44
CA THR A 678 19.55 7.06 -0.85
C THR A 678 19.11 6.23 0.35
N ASP A 679 18.28 5.21 0.12
CA ASP A 679 17.89 4.16 1.07
C ASP A 679 19.08 3.44 1.72
N VAL A 680 20.14 3.21 0.94
CA VAL A 680 21.42 2.66 1.41
C VAL A 680 22.33 3.69 2.10
N GLY A 681 21.90 4.95 2.23
CA GLY A 681 22.60 6.03 2.92
C GLY A 681 23.77 6.65 2.14
N MET A 682 23.76 6.59 0.80
CA MET A 682 24.69 7.33 -0.06
C MET A 682 24.17 8.75 -0.30
N LEU A 683 25.08 9.67 -0.59
CA LEU A 683 24.74 11.03 -1.00
C LEU A 683 25.09 11.28 -2.47
N LEU A 684 24.12 11.83 -3.20
CA LEU A 684 24.31 12.46 -4.51
C LEU A 684 24.05 13.97 -4.38
N ALA A 685 24.71 14.77 -5.21
CA ALA A 685 24.45 16.20 -5.30
C ALA A 685 24.54 16.74 -6.73
N CYS A 686 23.77 17.79 -7.01
CA CYS A 686 23.82 18.63 -8.21
C CYS A 686 23.67 20.12 -7.85
N GLY A 687 23.95 21.01 -8.78
CA GLY A 687 24.00 22.46 -8.58
C GLY A 687 25.40 23.05 -8.41
N ASN A 688 25.44 24.27 -7.88
CA ASN A 688 26.64 25.04 -7.59
C ASN A 688 27.45 24.45 -6.43
N ASN A 689 28.74 24.17 -6.65
CA ASN A 689 29.68 23.64 -5.66
C ASN A 689 30.75 24.66 -5.22
N GLU A 690 30.43 25.96 -5.23
CA GLU A 690 31.27 27.01 -4.61
C GLU A 690 31.70 26.61 -3.18
N ASP A 691 32.95 26.93 -2.83
CA ASP A 691 33.62 26.51 -1.58
C ASP A 691 33.65 24.99 -1.32
N ASN A 692 33.30 24.15 -2.30
CA ASN A 692 33.03 22.71 -2.12
C ASN A 692 31.84 22.40 -1.19
N LYS A 693 30.79 23.26 -1.18
CA LYS A 693 29.59 23.07 -0.34
C LYS A 693 28.79 21.82 -0.66
N LEU A 694 28.89 21.26 -1.87
CA LEU A 694 28.30 19.98 -2.25
C LEU A 694 29.27 18.79 -2.10
N GLY A 695 30.52 19.03 -1.69
CA GLY A 695 31.50 17.96 -1.43
C GLY A 695 32.00 17.22 -2.68
N LEU A 696 31.73 17.74 -3.88
CA LEU A 696 31.99 17.09 -5.17
C LEU A 696 33.46 17.12 -5.61
N ASN A 697 34.33 17.88 -4.94
CA ASN A 697 35.76 17.94 -5.28
C ASN A 697 36.45 16.57 -5.11
N ASN A 698 37.32 16.21 -6.05
CA ASN A 698 38.04 14.93 -6.01
C ASN A 698 39.34 15.04 -5.18
N ARG A 699 39.66 13.98 -4.43
CA ARG A 699 41.03 13.79 -3.90
C ARG A 699 42.03 13.59 -5.05
N GLN A 700 43.12 14.34 -5.06
CA GLN A 700 44.34 13.89 -5.73
C GLN A 700 45.13 12.95 -4.81
N GLY A 701 45.63 11.84 -5.35
CA GLY A 701 46.64 11.03 -4.67
C GLY A 701 47.97 11.80 -4.56
N PHE A 702 48.77 11.51 -3.53
CA PHE A 702 50.05 12.19 -3.25
C PHE A 702 50.98 12.33 -4.49
N LEU A 703 50.97 11.33 -5.37
CA LEU A 703 51.77 11.31 -6.60
C LEU A 703 51.24 12.22 -7.72
N MET A 704 49.92 12.52 -7.74
CA MET A 704 49.31 13.47 -8.69
C MET A 704 49.41 14.92 -8.19
N ALA A 705 49.36 15.15 -6.87
CA ALA A 705 49.52 16.47 -6.26
C ALA A 705 50.83 17.17 -6.65
N MET A 706 51.94 16.43 -6.75
CA MET A 706 53.22 16.98 -7.23
C MET A 706 53.28 17.24 -8.74
N LYS A 707 52.40 16.62 -9.54
CA LYS A 707 52.36 16.80 -11.00
C LYS A 707 51.45 17.94 -11.45
N ASN A 708 50.43 18.25 -10.64
CA ASN A 708 49.30 19.10 -11.03
C ASN A 708 49.19 20.40 -10.18
N MET A 709 50.31 21.00 -9.79
CA MET A 709 50.36 22.29 -9.05
C MET A 709 49.63 23.48 -9.72
N PHE A 710 49.13 23.33 -10.96
CA PHE A 710 48.48 24.38 -11.74
C PHE A 710 47.13 23.98 -12.36
N SER A 711 46.55 22.81 -12.00
CA SER A 711 45.20 22.43 -12.48
C SER A 711 44.20 22.38 -11.33
N LYS A 712 43.13 23.17 -11.40
CA LYS A 712 42.01 23.14 -10.44
C LYS A 712 41.53 21.69 -10.21
N THR A 713 41.47 21.29 -8.94
CA THR A 713 40.77 20.08 -8.45
C THR A 713 39.30 20.34 -8.11
N GLU A 714 38.92 21.61 -8.15
CA GLU A 714 37.57 22.12 -7.90
C GLU A 714 36.62 21.67 -9.02
N VAL A 715 35.51 21.08 -8.62
CA VAL A 715 34.33 20.89 -9.47
C VAL A 715 33.44 22.09 -9.18
N GLU A 716 33.28 23.00 -10.15
CA GLU A 716 32.52 24.24 -9.93
C GLU A 716 31.00 23.98 -9.79
N GLY A 717 30.50 22.91 -10.40
CA GLY A 717 29.14 22.40 -10.21
C GLY A 717 28.92 21.07 -10.93
N ARG A 718 27.72 20.50 -10.78
CA ARG A 718 27.25 19.34 -11.55
C ARG A 718 25.78 19.52 -11.88
N ASN A 719 25.43 19.50 -13.16
CA ASN A 719 24.05 19.53 -13.62
C ASN A 719 23.37 18.15 -13.66
N VAL A 720 24.00 17.10 -13.14
CA VAL A 720 23.42 15.77 -12.93
C VAL A 720 23.72 15.27 -11.51
N PRO A 721 22.81 14.54 -10.84
CA PRO A 721 23.04 13.97 -9.52
C PRO A 721 24.32 13.12 -9.49
N THR A 722 25.33 13.59 -8.74
CA THR A 722 26.67 13.02 -8.73
C THR A 722 27.04 12.58 -7.32
N ILE A 723 27.51 11.34 -7.16
CA ILE A 723 27.91 10.80 -5.85
C ILE A 723 29.00 11.66 -5.19
N ILE A 724 28.76 12.02 -3.91
CA ILE A 724 29.73 12.70 -3.05
C ILE A 724 30.80 11.68 -2.61
N LYS A 725 31.76 11.40 -3.50
CA LYS A 725 32.79 10.35 -3.32
C LYS A 725 33.51 10.36 -1.97
N PRO A 726 33.88 11.51 -1.36
CA PRO A 726 34.50 11.51 -0.03
C PRO A 726 33.60 10.95 1.09
N MET A 727 32.27 10.95 0.89
CA MET A 727 31.27 10.44 1.83
C MET A 727 30.79 9.03 1.50
N ALA A 728 31.09 8.48 0.32
CA ALA A 728 30.69 7.12 -0.09
C ALA A 728 31.22 5.97 0.79
N THR A 729 32.17 6.24 1.70
CA THR A 729 32.63 5.27 2.73
C THR A 729 31.80 5.29 4.02
N PHE A 730 30.80 6.15 4.13
CA PHE A 730 29.94 6.30 5.30
C PHE A 730 28.48 6.14 4.91
N ARG A 731 27.70 5.49 5.77
CA ARG A 731 26.24 5.53 5.69
C ARG A 731 25.75 6.82 6.33
N VAL A 732 25.19 7.73 5.53
CA VAL A 732 24.57 8.97 6.01
C VAL A 732 23.17 8.68 6.52
N LEU A 733 22.78 9.35 7.61
CA LEU A 733 21.45 9.29 8.23
C LEU A 733 20.63 10.56 8.00
N ASP A 734 21.29 11.71 7.92
CA ASP A 734 20.68 13.04 7.79
C ASP A 734 21.69 14.01 7.17
N MET A 735 21.18 15.02 6.46
CA MET A 735 21.95 16.01 5.70
C MET A 735 21.28 17.38 5.74
N VAL A 736 22.09 18.44 5.78
CA VAL A 736 21.62 19.83 5.68
C VAL A 736 22.54 20.58 4.72
N LEU A 737 21.94 21.24 3.73
CA LEU A 737 22.62 22.06 2.73
C LEU A 737 22.35 23.55 3.04
N GLY A 738 23.41 24.29 3.36
CA GLY A 738 23.37 25.74 3.57
C GLY A 738 23.98 26.53 2.39
N PRO A 739 23.87 27.87 2.40
CA PRO A 739 24.31 28.73 1.28
C PRO A 739 25.78 28.56 0.86
N HIS A 740 26.64 28.26 1.84
CA HIS A 740 28.10 28.18 1.67
C HIS A 740 28.73 26.95 2.32
N HIS A 741 27.96 26.12 3.02
CA HIS A 741 28.47 24.92 3.69
C HIS A 741 27.34 23.93 3.95
N SER A 742 27.70 22.67 4.11
CA SER A 742 26.80 21.56 4.40
C SER A 742 27.27 20.78 5.62
N ALA A 743 26.32 20.13 6.28
CA ALA A 743 26.56 19.25 7.42
C ALA A 743 25.84 17.91 7.18
N VAL A 744 26.48 16.81 7.56
CA VAL A 744 25.92 15.45 7.44
C VAL A 744 26.17 14.67 8.71
N VAL A 745 25.21 13.85 9.12
CA VAL A 745 25.30 12.93 10.26
C VAL A 745 25.39 11.51 9.71
N VAL A 746 26.40 10.74 10.14
CA VAL A 746 26.59 9.35 9.69
C VAL A 746 26.16 8.34 10.76
N GLU A 747 25.96 7.08 10.38
CA GLU A 747 25.43 5.99 11.24
C GLU A 747 26.24 5.78 12.54
N SER A 748 27.52 6.16 12.57
CA SER A 748 28.36 6.15 13.78
C SER A 748 28.10 7.32 14.75
N GLY A 749 27.10 8.17 14.49
CA GLY A 749 26.78 9.39 15.25
C GLY A 749 27.74 10.56 15.02
N LEU A 750 28.73 10.40 14.12
CA LEU A 750 29.70 11.44 13.82
C LEU A 750 29.11 12.49 12.87
N VAL A 751 29.47 13.75 13.10
CA VAL A 751 29.09 14.89 12.26
C VAL A 751 30.25 15.28 11.35
N TYR A 752 30.00 15.41 10.05
CA TYR A 752 30.95 15.91 9.06
C TYR A 752 30.44 17.21 8.43
N THR A 753 31.33 18.17 8.20
CA THR A 753 31.03 19.45 7.55
C THR A 753 31.96 19.73 6.38
N PHE A 754 31.46 20.41 5.35
CA PHE A 754 32.22 20.82 4.16
C PHE A 754 31.66 22.12 3.59
N GLY A 755 32.50 22.88 2.86
CA GLY A 755 32.20 24.22 2.38
C GLY A 755 33.12 25.30 2.95
N ARG A 756 32.67 26.55 2.88
CA ARG A 756 33.37 27.76 3.33
C ARG A 756 33.71 27.65 4.82
N ASN A 757 34.89 28.11 5.23
CA ASN A 757 35.28 28.15 6.65
C ASN A 757 35.79 29.51 7.16
N SER A 758 35.54 30.62 6.46
CA SER A 758 36.04 31.95 6.82
C SER A 758 35.73 32.35 8.27
N GLU A 759 34.52 32.04 8.76
CA GLU A 759 34.04 32.36 10.11
C GLU A 759 34.12 31.15 11.07
N GLY A 760 34.72 30.04 10.67
CA GLY A 760 34.82 28.83 11.50
C GLY A 760 33.57 27.94 11.50
N GLN A 761 32.60 28.20 10.60
CA GLN A 761 31.34 27.45 10.48
C GLN A 761 31.49 25.93 10.29
N LEU A 762 32.65 25.41 9.91
CA LEU A 762 32.90 23.95 9.90
C LEU A 762 33.09 23.35 11.31
N GLY A 763 33.12 24.15 12.38
CA GLY A 763 33.24 23.65 13.76
C GLY A 763 34.64 23.12 14.15
N MET A 764 35.66 23.43 13.35
CA MET A 764 37.01 22.84 13.46
C MET A 764 37.94 23.57 14.45
N ASN A 765 37.42 24.51 15.26
CA ASN A 765 38.20 25.40 16.13
C ASN A 765 39.29 26.22 15.38
N ASN A 766 39.06 26.54 14.12
CA ASN A 766 39.88 27.42 13.27
C ASN A 766 39.11 27.79 11.99
N THR A 767 39.57 28.85 11.32
CA THR A 767 38.97 29.40 10.08
C THR A 767 39.68 28.95 8.78
N LYS A 768 40.55 27.93 8.84
CA LYS A 768 41.29 27.49 7.64
C LYS A 768 40.37 26.75 6.68
N PRO A 769 40.47 26.98 5.35
CA PRO A 769 39.65 26.27 4.37
C PRO A 769 39.91 24.76 4.41
N LYS A 770 38.91 23.99 3.94
CA LYS A 770 38.95 22.53 3.88
C LYS A 770 38.48 22.04 2.51
N GLU A 771 39.38 21.40 1.78
CA GLU A 771 39.09 20.82 0.47
C GLU A 771 38.20 19.56 0.54
N ASN A 772 37.98 19.00 1.73
CA ASN A 772 37.26 17.73 1.94
C ASN A 772 36.33 17.81 3.18
N PRO A 773 35.22 17.06 3.19
CA PRO A 773 34.42 16.80 4.39
C PRO A 773 35.27 16.46 5.61
N SER A 774 35.01 17.19 6.69
CA SER A 774 35.82 17.21 7.91
C SER A 774 34.96 16.89 9.12
N GLN A 775 35.39 15.93 9.94
CA GLN A 775 34.69 15.54 11.16
C GLN A 775 34.75 16.66 12.20
N VAL A 776 33.58 17.07 12.73
CA VAL A 776 33.44 18.05 13.82
C VAL A 776 33.84 17.39 15.14
N ARG A 777 35.15 17.29 15.40
CA ARG A 777 35.71 16.51 16.52
C ARG A 777 35.13 16.87 17.89
N ALA A 778 34.74 18.13 18.11
CA ALA A 778 34.13 18.59 19.36
C ALA A 778 32.77 17.91 19.68
N MET A 779 32.12 17.30 18.68
CA MET A 779 30.85 16.58 18.84
C MET A 779 31.01 15.07 19.05
N SER A 780 32.23 14.52 18.98
CA SER A 780 32.44 13.05 18.98
C SER A 780 31.98 12.35 20.26
N ASP A 781 31.97 13.06 21.40
CA ASP A 781 31.53 12.55 22.70
C ASP A 781 30.07 12.91 23.03
N LYS A 782 29.28 13.33 22.03
CA LYS A 782 27.88 13.76 22.19
C LYS A 782 26.94 12.77 21.52
N ILE A 783 25.84 12.44 22.20
CA ILE A 783 24.76 11.65 21.61
C ILE A 783 24.01 12.55 20.63
N VAL A 784 24.25 12.36 19.33
CA VAL A 784 23.48 13.02 18.26
C VAL A 784 22.25 12.15 17.97
N HIS A 785 21.10 12.55 18.49
CA HIS A 785 19.83 11.95 18.11
C HIS A 785 19.37 12.55 16.78
N VAL A 786 19.40 11.75 15.72
CA VAL A 786 18.58 12.02 14.53
C VAL A 786 17.15 11.65 14.90
N SER A 787 16.29 12.65 15.04
CA SER A 787 14.86 12.46 15.31
C SER A 787 14.18 11.96 14.03
N TYR A 788 14.26 10.66 13.77
CA TYR A 788 13.45 10.04 12.72
C TYR A 788 11.98 10.17 13.14
N ILE A 789 11.29 11.17 12.60
CA ILE A 789 9.84 11.24 12.60
C ILE A 789 9.42 10.41 11.39
N PRO A 790 9.04 9.13 11.53
CA PRO A 790 8.39 8.45 10.43
C PRO A 790 7.12 9.23 10.09
N SER A 791 6.91 9.50 8.80
CA SER A 791 5.62 9.90 8.28
C SER A 791 4.65 8.71 8.42
N VAL A 792 4.08 8.58 9.63
CA VAL A 792 2.98 7.65 9.98
C VAL A 792 1.67 8.12 9.38
#